data_AF-A0A359CB19-F1
#
_entry.id   AF-A0A359CB19-F1
#
_cell.length_a   1.000
_cell.length_b   1.000
_cell.length_c   1.000
_cell.angle_alpha   90.00
_cell.angle_beta   90.00
_cell.angle_gamma   90.00
#
_symmetry.space_group_name_H-M   'P 1'
#
loop_
_entity.id
_entity.type
_entity.pdbx_description
1 polymer ?
#
loop_
_entity_poly.entity_id
_entity_poly.type
_entity_poly.pdbx_seq_one_letter_code
_entity_poly.pdbx_strand_id
1 'polypeptide(L)'
;AFRSPAGDGKSVLDHFESLQFRNPIYPGTTASGFLVVHRDEGYRAVDVDLISREKAKSFTYIVPDPSFKGDYTLVDFNTLYDSAEIVEIEEEEALRRELEKLPCCTANKDGTGYGDPLNLVFVGNNRDIFSALIRRGWHGTEILWSKAAWRTFKSFLGGGRYRYSPVSPLYVYGRRQDLAAQKARGTIHQRNHLRMWLTPLRFRGKKVWVGQISRDIGVKFTLKSPTISTHVIDPNVDEARRYLLQDLAYSQALARAAAVKGVGETSRESPRFNLVGDPYFTDGLRAVMFFEPRPRTLSDLDFLKFWEVPTRPLPGPDKGVSDAPRRPDSFNDAALRARAKTVAEGGIRVSATIPSPEESRDIFGVDLEKKGVQPLWLEIQNDTDRQLYFLPTGLDPEYFSPLEVSFGYHARFSDDANAQLDEHIERLGLRNIIDPRSKESGFVYTNRDKASKFVAVDLVGWKWTKSLNLVVPAPGRKIAEDHYERLFQMISRSDLVETDDESHLRELLEQLPCCVSSEDGAQGEPLNVVLVGNLEDAAPAFIRRSYHFAPADPRYLFQRSQDVSVSKRERWVASQPHLLRAWLTTIRFRGRPVWVAQVGMPLGGRFARTAEDGAPLPIDPDVDEARNDLVQDLIYSQFLAKIGFVQGVGQVMASSPRTTPGGGTYHTDGLRAVLFFEPRPVHLSEIRFLAWEPLADHYRHQVGSGESKTGP
;
A
#
# COMPACT_ATOMS: atom_id res chain seq x y z
N ALA A 1 -0.92 -40.29 -0.06
CA ALA A 1 0.50 -40.39 -0.48
C ALA A 1 1.42 -39.60 0.47
N PHE A 2 1.24 -38.29 0.65
CA PHE A 2 2.19 -37.43 1.38
C PHE A 2 1.97 -37.25 2.90
N ARG A 3 1.12 -38.06 3.56
CA ARG A 3 0.76 -37.90 4.99
C ARG A 3 1.48 -38.88 5.94
N SER A 4 2.51 -39.58 5.48
CA SER A 4 3.31 -40.45 6.36
C SER A 4 4.38 -39.62 7.07
N PRO A 5 4.67 -39.88 8.36
CA PRO A 5 5.84 -39.31 9.06
C PRO A 5 7.18 -39.66 8.41
N ALA A 6 7.19 -40.63 7.49
CA ALA A 6 8.33 -41.07 6.68
C ALA A 6 8.26 -40.64 5.20
N GLY A 7 7.38 -39.69 4.85
CA GLY A 7 7.29 -39.19 3.47
C GLY A 7 8.57 -38.46 3.06
N ASP A 8 9.13 -38.84 1.92
CA ASP A 8 10.30 -38.16 1.34
C ASP A 8 9.94 -36.70 1.02
N GLY A 9 10.48 -35.75 1.79
CA GLY A 9 10.24 -34.33 1.61
C GLY A 9 10.59 -33.84 0.21
N LYS A 10 11.54 -34.50 -0.46
CA LYS A 10 11.90 -34.24 -1.85
C LYS A 10 10.75 -34.57 -2.80
N SER A 11 10.10 -35.72 -2.62
CA SER A 11 8.93 -36.10 -3.43
C SER A 11 7.75 -35.13 -3.33
N VAL A 12 7.60 -34.43 -2.19
CA VAL A 12 6.60 -33.38 -2.02
C VAL A 12 6.98 -32.13 -2.82
N LEU A 13 8.24 -31.70 -2.72
CA LEU A 13 8.77 -30.56 -3.47
C LEU A 13 8.67 -30.79 -4.97
N ASP A 14 9.18 -31.92 -5.46
CA ASP A 14 9.13 -32.33 -6.87
C ASP A 14 7.67 -32.33 -7.40
N HIS A 15 6.71 -32.74 -6.56
CA HIS A 15 5.30 -32.72 -6.92
C HIS A 15 4.75 -31.30 -7.09
N PHE A 16 5.01 -30.39 -6.13
CA PHE A 16 4.56 -29.01 -6.24
C PHE A 16 5.24 -28.27 -7.41
N GLU A 17 6.54 -28.49 -7.64
CA GLU A 17 7.28 -27.96 -8.78
C GLU A 17 6.72 -28.46 -10.13
N SER A 18 6.30 -29.73 -10.20
CA SER A 18 5.69 -30.28 -11.42
C SER A 18 4.33 -29.66 -11.76
N LEU A 19 3.61 -29.17 -10.74
CA LEU A 19 2.29 -28.56 -10.89
C LEU A 19 2.35 -27.06 -11.15
N GLN A 20 3.46 -26.39 -10.84
CA GLN A 20 3.58 -24.93 -10.92
C GLN A 20 3.39 -24.39 -12.34
N PHE A 21 2.71 -23.25 -12.47
CA PHE A 21 2.61 -22.52 -13.73
C PHE A 21 4.00 -22.01 -14.18
N ARG A 22 4.34 -22.18 -15.46
CA ARG A 22 5.69 -21.87 -15.97
C ARG A 22 5.70 -20.65 -16.88
N ASN A 23 6.60 -19.73 -16.57
CA ASN A 23 7.02 -18.62 -17.44
C ASN A 23 8.42 -18.91 -18.04
N PRO A 24 8.74 -18.34 -19.22
CA PRO A 24 7.88 -17.51 -20.09
C PRO A 24 6.94 -18.34 -20.99
N ILE A 25 5.89 -17.71 -21.50
CA ILE A 25 4.97 -18.30 -22.49
C ILE A 25 5.49 -18.03 -23.91
N TYR A 26 5.78 -19.08 -24.69
CA TYR A 26 6.35 -18.94 -26.03
C TYR A 26 5.28 -18.65 -27.11
N PRO A 27 5.63 -17.95 -28.20
CA PRO A 27 4.72 -17.72 -29.33
C PRO A 27 4.12 -19.03 -29.87
N GLY A 28 2.80 -19.05 -30.08
CA GLY A 28 2.08 -20.21 -30.62
C GLY A 28 1.91 -21.38 -29.63
N THR A 29 2.37 -21.24 -28.39
CA THR A 29 2.26 -22.30 -27.36
C THR A 29 1.17 -21.97 -26.34
N THR A 30 0.75 -22.99 -25.60
CA THR A 30 -0.14 -22.86 -24.44
C THR A 30 0.63 -23.32 -23.21
N ALA A 31 0.62 -22.50 -22.16
CA ALA A 31 1.14 -22.87 -20.84
C ALA A 31 -0.04 -23.13 -19.89
N SER A 32 0.07 -24.17 -19.07
CA SER A 32 -0.92 -24.52 -18.05
C SER A 32 -0.20 -25.01 -16.79
N GLY A 33 -0.74 -24.66 -15.64
CA GLY A 33 -0.23 -25.08 -14.34
C GLY A 33 -1.01 -24.40 -13.22
N PHE A 34 -0.55 -24.58 -12.00
CA PHE A 34 -1.15 -24.05 -10.78
C PHE A 34 -0.34 -22.86 -10.26
N LEU A 35 -1.05 -21.82 -9.81
CA LEU A 35 -0.52 -20.76 -8.97
C LEU A 35 -1.05 -20.98 -7.56
N VAL A 36 -0.18 -21.29 -6.60
CA VAL A 36 -0.57 -21.48 -5.20
C VAL A 36 -0.58 -20.12 -4.52
N VAL A 37 -1.78 -19.60 -4.25
CA VAL A 37 -2.01 -18.26 -3.74
C VAL A 37 -2.56 -18.28 -2.31
N HIS A 38 -2.50 -17.13 -1.62
CA HIS A 38 -3.14 -16.98 -0.30
C HIS A 38 -4.61 -17.34 -0.37
N ARG A 39 -5.17 -18.00 0.65
CA ARG A 39 -6.63 -18.19 0.72
C ARG A 39 -7.33 -16.84 0.93
N ASP A 40 -8.03 -16.39 -0.11
CA ASP A 40 -8.96 -15.26 -0.05
C ASP A 40 -10.38 -15.81 -0.12
N GLU A 41 -11.15 -15.64 0.96
CA GLU A 41 -12.55 -16.10 1.03
C GLU A 41 -13.46 -15.06 0.37
N GLY A 42 -14.57 -15.52 -0.20
CA GLY A 42 -15.55 -14.66 -0.89
C GLY A 42 -15.26 -14.48 -2.36
N TYR A 43 -14.26 -13.69 -2.70
CA TYR A 43 -13.89 -13.45 -4.09
C TYR A 43 -12.38 -13.30 -4.24
N ARG A 44 -11.86 -13.87 -5.32
CA ARG A 44 -10.51 -13.58 -5.80
C ARG A 44 -10.58 -12.78 -7.09
N ALA A 45 -9.95 -11.61 -7.11
CA ALA A 45 -9.55 -11.00 -8.37
C ALA A 45 -8.33 -11.79 -8.89
N VAL A 46 -8.46 -12.39 -10.06
CA VAL A 46 -7.37 -13.02 -10.80
C VAL A 46 -6.97 -12.04 -11.89
N ASP A 47 -5.87 -11.36 -11.65
CA ASP A 47 -5.26 -10.45 -12.60
C ASP A 47 -4.18 -11.20 -13.39
N VAL A 48 -4.34 -11.19 -14.70
CA VAL A 48 -3.38 -11.78 -15.63
C VAL A 48 -2.82 -10.66 -16.49
N ASP A 49 -1.55 -10.36 -16.26
CA ASP A 49 -0.78 -9.39 -17.02
C ASP A 49 0.23 -10.11 -17.89
N LEU A 50 0.00 -10.06 -19.20
CA LEU A 50 0.88 -10.62 -20.21
C LEU A 50 1.77 -9.49 -20.72
N ILE A 51 3.03 -9.51 -20.31
CA ILE A 51 4.01 -8.48 -20.65
C ILE A 51 5.00 -9.05 -21.65
N SER A 52 5.24 -8.30 -22.71
CA SER A 52 6.26 -8.57 -23.74
C SER A 52 7.16 -7.35 -23.88
N ARG A 53 8.20 -7.44 -24.71
CA ARG A 53 9.15 -6.33 -24.93
C ARG A 53 8.48 -5.01 -25.36
N GLU A 54 7.35 -5.07 -26.07
CA GLU A 54 6.71 -3.89 -26.68
C GLU A 54 5.26 -3.65 -26.23
N LYS A 55 4.61 -4.66 -25.62
CA LYS A 55 3.18 -4.61 -25.31
C LYS A 55 2.89 -5.31 -24.00
N ALA A 56 1.97 -4.73 -23.23
CA ALA A 56 1.30 -5.40 -22.13
C ALA A 56 -0.19 -5.58 -22.47
N LYS A 57 -0.76 -6.72 -22.06
CA LYS A 57 -2.20 -6.96 -22.05
C LYS A 57 -2.64 -7.39 -20.67
N SER A 58 -3.76 -6.82 -20.24
CA SER A 58 -4.27 -6.92 -18.89
C SER A 58 -5.66 -7.53 -18.90
N PHE A 59 -5.83 -8.65 -18.20
CA PHE A 59 -7.11 -9.32 -18.00
C PHE A 59 -7.43 -9.40 -16.52
N THR A 60 -8.71 -9.28 -16.17
CA THR A 60 -9.18 -9.39 -14.80
C THR A 60 -10.41 -10.28 -14.75
N TYR A 61 -10.32 -11.32 -13.94
CA TYR A 61 -11.42 -12.23 -13.64
C TYR A 61 -11.76 -12.13 -12.16
N ILE A 62 -13.03 -12.32 -11.81
CA ILE A 62 -13.45 -12.44 -10.43
C ILE A 62 -13.95 -13.88 -10.26
N VAL A 63 -13.26 -14.63 -9.41
CA VAL A 63 -13.60 -16.02 -9.10
C VAL A 63 -14.28 -16.03 -7.73
N PRO A 64 -15.59 -16.35 -7.65
CA PRO A 64 -16.27 -16.52 -6.37
C PRO A 64 -15.79 -17.78 -5.65
N ASP A 65 -15.65 -17.69 -4.33
CA ASP A 65 -15.63 -18.86 -3.46
C ASP A 65 -17.09 -19.32 -3.25
N PRO A 66 -17.50 -20.48 -3.78
CA PRO A 66 -18.89 -20.94 -3.69
C PRO A 66 -19.33 -21.23 -2.25
N SER A 67 -18.38 -21.45 -1.34
CA SER A 67 -18.66 -21.73 0.07
C SER A 67 -18.90 -20.46 0.90
N PHE A 68 -18.42 -19.31 0.42
CA PHE A 68 -18.54 -18.05 1.14
C PHE A 68 -19.94 -17.45 1.02
N LYS A 69 -20.53 -17.07 2.15
CA LYS A 69 -21.83 -16.39 2.20
C LYS A 69 -21.61 -14.91 2.45
N GLY A 70 -21.56 -14.09 1.40
CA GLY A 70 -21.50 -12.62 1.52
C GLY A 70 -22.85 -11.96 1.24
N ASP A 71 -22.99 -10.67 1.56
CA ASP A 71 -24.21 -9.89 1.26
C ASP A 71 -24.59 -9.96 -0.23
N TYR A 72 -23.59 -9.98 -1.11
CA TYR A 72 -23.75 -10.08 -2.57
C TYR A 72 -24.42 -11.38 -3.03
N THR A 73 -24.42 -12.43 -2.20
CA THR A 73 -25.06 -13.72 -2.53
C THR A 73 -26.58 -13.67 -2.34
N LEU A 74 -27.08 -12.63 -1.69
CA LEU A 74 -28.50 -12.44 -1.40
C LEU A 74 -29.23 -11.64 -2.48
N VAL A 75 -28.51 -11.12 -3.48
CA VAL A 75 -29.02 -10.15 -4.45
C VAL A 75 -28.64 -10.57 -5.86
N ASP A 76 -29.65 -10.72 -6.73
CA ASP A 76 -29.40 -10.84 -8.17
C ASP A 76 -29.34 -9.44 -8.80
N PHE A 77 -28.12 -8.97 -9.08
CA PHE A 77 -27.89 -7.64 -9.66
C PHE A 77 -28.43 -7.46 -11.08
N ASN A 78 -28.86 -8.51 -11.76
CA ASN A 78 -29.45 -8.42 -13.10
C ASN A 78 -30.96 -8.20 -13.05
N THR A 79 -31.62 -8.66 -11.98
CA THR A 79 -33.08 -8.58 -11.82
C THR A 79 -33.51 -7.73 -10.63
N LEU A 80 -32.57 -7.03 -9.98
CA LEU A 80 -32.85 -6.18 -8.80
C LEU A 80 -33.81 -5.03 -9.12
N TYR A 81 -33.75 -4.50 -10.33
CA TYR A 81 -34.57 -3.39 -10.81
C TYR A 81 -35.23 -3.75 -12.13
N ASP A 82 -36.50 -3.39 -12.28
CA ASP A 82 -37.19 -3.49 -13.57
C ASP A 82 -36.61 -2.49 -14.56
N SER A 83 -36.67 -2.81 -15.85
CA SER A 83 -36.16 -1.92 -16.90
C SER A 83 -36.78 -0.51 -16.89
N ALA A 84 -38.03 -0.38 -16.40
CA ALA A 84 -38.73 0.89 -16.25
C ALA A 84 -38.25 1.72 -15.04
N GLU A 85 -37.61 1.10 -14.05
CA GLU A 85 -37.03 1.80 -12.89
C GLU A 85 -35.63 2.33 -13.19
N ILE A 86 -34.93 1.74 -14.16
CA ILE A 86 -33.57 2.13 -14.52
C ILE A 86 -33.57 3.51 -15.16
N VAL A 87 -32.81 4.43 -14.57
CA VAL A 87 -32.62 5.78 -15.09
C VAL A 87 -31.25 5.87 -15.74
N GLU A 88 -31.22 5.93 -17.07
CA GLU A 88 -29.99 6.12 -17.84
C GLU A 88 -29.65 7.61 -17.95
N ILE A 89 -28.42 7.98 -17.62
CA ILE A 89 -27.94 9.35 -17.56
C ILE A 89 -26.70 9.49 -18.44
N GLU A 90 -26.74 10.38 -19.41
CA GLU A 90 -25.59 10.64 -20.30
C GLU A 90 -24.78 11.87 -19.86
N GLU A 91 -25.47 12.88 -19.33
CA GLU A 91 -24.90 14.18 -18.97
C GLU A 91 -24.45 14.24 -17.51
N GLU A 92 -23.29 14.85 -17.29
CA GLU A 92 -22.62 14.88 -15.99
C GLU A 92 -23.38 15.76 -14.96
N GLU A 93 -23.93 16.90 -15.42
CA GLU A 93 -24.73 17.79 -14.59
C GLU A 93 -26.06 17.13 -14.18
N ALA A 94 -26.61 16.25 -15.02
CA ALA A 94 -27.79 15.46 -14.65
C ALA A 94 -27.43 14.41 -13.60
N LEU A 95 -26.30 13.72 -13.76
CA LEU A 95 -25.79 12.79 -12.75
C LEU A 95 -25.62 13.49 -11.40
N ARG A 96 -24.98 14.66 -11.36
CA ARG A 96 -24.83 15.47 -10.14
C ARG A 96 -26.16 15.67 -9.42
N ARG A 97 -27.19 16.15 -10.13
CA ARG A 97 -28.51 16.42 -9.54
C ARG A 97 -29.17 15.16 -9.00
N GLU A 98 -29.05 14.02 -9.67
CA GLU A 98 -29.61 12.76 -9.17
C GLU A 98 -28.85 12.23 -7.96
N LEU A 99 -27.52 12.41 -7.91
CA LEU A 99 -26.71 12.01 -6.75
C LEU A 99 -27.02 12.85 -5.49
N GLU A 100 -27.36 14.14 -5.65
CA GLU A 100 -27.77 15.01 -4.54
C GLU A 100 -29.11 14.57 -3.90
N LYS A 101 -29.99 13.91 -4.67
CA LYS A 101 -31.29 13.39 -4.20
C LYS A 101 -31.20 12.07 -3.44
N LEU A 102 -30.05 11.39 -3.49
CA LEU A 102 -29.88 10.12 -2.79
C LEU A 102 -30.06 10.32 -1.27
N PRO A 103 -30.50 9.30 -0.51
CA PRO A 103 -30.63 9.40 0.94
C PRO A 103 -29.32 9.84 1.61
N CYS A 104 -29.39 10.71 2.63
CA CYS A 104 -28.18 11.19 3.30
C CYS A 104 -27.41 10.06 3.98
N CYS A 105 -28.16 9.08 4.49
CA CYS A 105 -27.72 8.24 5.57
C CYS A 105 -28.38 6.86 5.43
N THR A 106 -27.70 5.86 5.95
CA THR A 106 -28.30 4.55 6.17
C THR A 106 -29.38 4.62 7.25
N ALA A 107 -30.20 3.58 7.35
CA ALA A 107 -31.22 3.45 8.39
C ALA A 107 -31.20 2.08 9.07
N ASN A 108 -31.93 1.96 10.17
CA ASN A 108 -32.33 0.67 10.71
C ASN A 108 -33.37 -0.02 9.80
N LYS A 109 -33.68 -1.29 10.08
CA LYS A 109 -34.57 -2.11 9.25
C LYS A 109 -35.94 -1.46 8.99
N ASP A 110 -36.49 -0.82 10.02
CA ASP A 110 -37.84 -0.25 9.98
C ASP A 110 -37.84 1.22 9.48
N GLY A 111 -36.67 1.79 9.18
CA GLY A 111 -36.53 3.17 8.68
C GLY A 111 -36.81 4.26 9.72
N THR A 112 -36.91 3.92 11.01
CA THR A 112 -37.26 4.85 12.09
C THR A 112 -36.06 5.61 12.69
N GLY A 113 -34.84 5.19 12.36
CA GLY A 113 -33.61 5.82 12.85
C GLY A 113 -32.52 5.85 11.79
N TYR A 114 -31.74 6.93 11.78
CA TYR A 114 -30.60 7.10 10.88
C TYR A 114 -29.33 6.46 11.46
N GLY A 115 -28.52 5.89 10.57
CA GLY A 115 -27.20 5.34 10.85
C GLY A 115 -26.08 6.20 10.27
N ASP A 116 -25.04 5.50 9.81
CA ASP A 116 -23.85 6.12 9.23
C ASP A 116 -24.19 6.83 7.89
N PRO A 117 -23.45 7.90 7.54
CA PRO A 117 -23.71 8.70 6.35
C PRO A 117 -23.35 7.95 5.06
N LEU A 118 -24.15 8.14 4.01
CA LEU A 118 -23.89 7.62 2.67
C LEU A 118 -22.91 8.54 1.93
N ASN A 119 -21.66 8.52 2.36
CA ASN A 119 -20.61 9.46 1.95
C ASN A 119 -19.84 9.05 0.67
N LEU A 120 -20.29 8.03 -0.08
CA LEU A 120 -19.64 7.54 -1.29
C LEU A 120 -20.60 7.29 -2.45
N VAL A 121 -20.08 7.44 -3.67
CA VAL A 121 -20.69 6.99 -4.92
C VAL A 121 -19.62 6.33 -5.79
N PHE A 122 -19.92 5.17 -6.37
CA PHE A 122 -19.05 4.47 -7.32
C PHE A 122 -19.76 4.35 -8.66
N VAL A 123 -19.08 4.72 -9.74
CA VAL A 123 -19.61 4.67 -11.11
C VAL A 123 -18.69 3.80 -11.96
N GLY A 124 -19.18 2.69 -12.48
CA GLY A 124 -18.34 1.72 -13.20
C GLY A 124 -18.98 0.37 -13.43
N ASN A 125 -18.30 -0.51 -14.17
CA ASN A 125 -18.70 -1.92 -14.19
C ASN A 125 -18.29 -2.58 -12.87
N ASN A 126 -19.05 -3.57 -12.43
CA ASN A 126 -18.74 -4.33 -11.21
C ASN A 126 -17.33 -4.93 -11.24
N ARG A 127 -16.86 -5.39 -12.41
CA ARG A 127 -15.50 -5.95 -12.55
C ARG A 127 -14.41 -4.90 -12.29
N ASP A 128 -14.61 -3.66 -12.73
CA ASP A 128 -13.64 -2.58 -12.55
C ASP A 128 -13.64 -2.09 -11.09
N ILE A 129 -14.82 -1.88 -10.50
CA ILE A 129 -14.98 -1.44 -9.11
C ILE A 129 -14.45 -2.51 -8.12
N PHE A 130 -14.88 -3.76 -8.26
CA PHE A 130 -14.55 -4.80 -7.29
C PHE A 130 -13.08 -5.23 -7.40
N SER A 131 -12.51 -5.27 -8.60
CA SER A 131 -11.07 -5.53 -8.75
C SER A 131 -10.23 -4.40 -8.15
N ALA A 132 -10.66 -3.13 -8.27
CA ALA A 132 -10.00 -2.00 -7.63
C ALA A 132 -9.93 -2.16 -6.10
N LEU A 133 -11.05 -2.55 -5.47
CA LEU A 133 -11.13 -2.84 -4.05
C LEU A 133 -10.20 -4.01 -3.66
N ILE A 134 -10.29 -5.14 -4.37
CA ILE A 134 -9.50 -6.34 -4.05
C ILE A 134 -7.99 -6.07 -4.16
N ARG A 135 -7.54 -5.35 -5.20
CA ARG A 135 -6.12 -4.98 -5.36
C ARG A 135 -5.57 -4.12 -4.23
N ARG A 136 -6.44 -3.32 -3.61
CA ARG A 136 -6.09 -2.45 -2.49
C ARG A 136 -6.30 -3.13 -1.13
N GLY A 137 -6.52 -4.45 -1.12
CA GLY A 137 -6.63 -5.24 0.11
C GLY A 137 -7.98 -5.10 0.82
N TRP A 138 -9.04 -4.74 0.10
CA TRP A 138 -10.40 -4.78 0.62
C TRP A 138 -10.98 -6.18 0.45
N HIS A 139 -11.56 -6.72 1.53
CA HIS A 139 -12.10 -8.07 1.59
C HIS A 139 -13.60 -8.05 1.84
N GLY A 140 -14.35 -8.88 1.11
CA GLY A 140 -15.78 -9.06 1.39
C GLY A 140 -16.02 -9.54 2.83
N THR A 141 -17.18 -9.22 3.39
CA THR A 141 -17.57 -9.69 4.73
C THR A 141 -18.56 -10.84 4.64
N GLU A 142 -18.44 -11.85 5.51
CA GLU A 142 -19.41 -12.93 5.58
C GLU A 142 -20.72 -12.45 6.23
N ILE A 143 -21.85 -13.03 5.88
CA ILE A 143 -23.13 -12.83 6.58
C ILE A 143 -23.31 -13.90 7.66
N LEU A 144 -23.98 -13.51 8.73
CA LEU A 144 -24.34 -14.45 9.78
C LEU A 144 -25.60 -15.22 9.36
N TRP A 145 -25.44 -16.50 9.05
CA TRP A 145 -26.49 -17.34 8.49
C TRP A 145 -27.09 -18.36 9.48
N SER A 146 -26.50 -18.53 10.67
CA SER A 146 -27.05 -19.44 11.70
C SER A 146 -26.78 -18.98 13.13
N LYS A 147 -27.63 -19.45 14.07
CA LYS A 147 -27.43 -19.22 15.51
C LYS A 147 -26.10 -19.80 16.03
N ALA A 148 -25.63 -20.91 15.44
CA ALA A 148 -24.36 -21.51 15.80
C ALA A 148 -23.17 -20.67 15.29
N ALA A 149 -23.21 -20.24 14.03
CA ALA A 149 -22.22 -19.33 13.45
C ALA A 149 -22.11 -18.02 14.25
N TRP A 150 -23.23 -17.50 14.73
CA TRP A 150 -23.25 -16.32 15.61
C TRP A 150 -22.54 -16.54 16.95
N ARG A 151 -22.68 -17.72 17.58
CA ARG A 151 -21.93 -18.05 18.81
C ARG A 151 -20.44 -18.15 18.55
N THR A 152 -20.04 -18.79 17.45
CA THR A 152 -18.65 -18.88 17.02
C THR A 152 -18.07 -17.48 16.76
N PHE A 153 -18.81 -16.63 16.05
CA PHE A 153 -18.44 -15.24 15.81
C PHE A 153 -18.22 -14.44 17.10
N LYS A 154 -19.11 -14.58 18.10
CA LYS A 154 -18.93 -13.94 19.42
C LYS A 154 -17.62 -14.34 20.09
N SER A 155 -17.18 -15.58 19.95
CA SER A 155 -15.90 -16.04 20.49
C SER A 155 -14.69 -15.44 19.74
N PHE A 156 -14.82 -15.22 18.43
CA PHE A 156 -13.77 -14.55 17.64
C PHE A 156 -13.63 -13.07 17.96
N LEU A 157 -14.71 -12.35 18.25
CA LEU A 157 -14.63 -10.96 18.73
C LEU A 157 -13.93 -10.83 20.09
N GLY A 158 -13.89 -11.91 20.88
CA GLY A 158 -13.19 -11.97 22.17
C GLY A 158 -11.67 -12.17 22.09
N GLY A 159 -11.06 -12.30 20.90
CA GLY A 159 -9.59 -12.40 20.78
C GLY A 159 -9.02 -13.02 19.50
N GLY A 160 -9.83 -13.34 18.49
CA GLY A 160 -9.41 -13.99 17.24
C GLY A 160 -9.22 -13.05 16.04
N ARG A 161 -8.26 -13.39 15.17
CA ARG A 161 -7.99 -12.69 13.90
C ARG A 161 -8.91 -13.20 12.78
N TYR A 162 -10.13 -12.67 12.66
CA TYR A 162 -11.02 -13.01 11.52
C TYR A 162 -11.11 -11.88 10.49
N ARG A 163 -10.49 -12.10 9.31
CA ARG A 163 -10.34 -11.15 8.19
C ARG A 163 -11.66 -10.85 7.46
N TYR A 164 -12.62 -11.78 7.49
CA TYR A 164 -13.92 -11.68 6.80
C TYR A 164 -15.09 -11.46 7.78
N SER A 165 -14.79 -10.94 8.98
CA SER A 165 -15.75 -10.61 10.03
C SER A 165 -17.03 -9.98 9.48
N PRO A 166 -18.20 -10.54 9.81
CA PRO A 166 -19.49 -9.94 9.51
C PRO A 166 -19.62 -8.53 10.06
N VAL A 167 -20.35 -7.71 9.32
CA VAL A 167 -20.79 -6.38 9.76
C VAL A 167 -22.30 -6.36 9.98
N SER A 168 -22.74 -5.56 10.96
CA SER A 168 -24.16 -5.36 11.23
C SER A 168 -24.89 -4.82 9.99
N PRO A 169 -26.15 -5.28 9.74
CA PRO A 169 -26.97 -4.80 8.64
C PRO A 169 -27.28 -3.31 8.80
N LEU A 170 -27.07 -2.56 7.73
CA LEU A 170 -27.62 -1.21 7.55
C LEU A 170 -28.56 -1.24 6.34
N TYR A 171 -29.54 -0.34 6.32
CA TYR A 171 -30.60 -0.37 5.31
C TYR A 171 -30.63 0.91 4.47
N VAL A 172 -30.84 0.73 3.17
CA VAL A 172 -31.14 1.78 2.18
C VAL A 172 -32.17 1.18 1.22
N TYR A 173 -33.15 1.96 0.79
CA TYR A 173 -34.25 1.49 -0.07
C TYR A 173 -35.02 0.29 0.53
N GLY A 174 -35.17 0.24 1.86
CA GLY A 174 -35.87 -0.84 2.56
C GLY A 174 -35.13 -2.19 2.59
N ARG A 175 -33.88 -2.25 2.11
CA ARG A 175 -33.09 -3.49 2.04
C ARG A 175 -31.69 -3.31 2.64
N ARG A 176 -31.13 -4.43 3.09
CA ARG A 176 -29.75 -4.51 3.60
C ARG A 176 -28.75 -4.11 2.50
N GLN A 177 -27.52 -3.76 2.90
CA GLN A 177 -26.41 -3.61 1.96
C GLN A 177 -26.31 -4.79 0.98
N ASP A 178 -26.00 -4.47 -0.28
CA ASP A 178 -25.76 -5.46 -1.33
C ASP A 178 -24.35 -6.02 -1.27
N LEU A 179 -23.41 -5.22 -0.78
CA LEU A 179 -22.03 -5.59 -0.61
C LEU A 179 -21.50 -4.93 0.66
N ALA A 180 -20.75 -5.70 1.42
CA ALA A 180 -19.93 -5.19 2.50
C ALA A 180 -18.50 -5.68 2.32
N ALA A 181 -17.55 -4.77 2.57
CA ALA A 181 -16.13 -5.03 2.53
C ALA A 181 -15.43 -4.37 3.71
N GLN A 182 -14.26 -4.91 4.06
CA GLN A 182 -13.43 -4.36 5.11
C GLN A 182 -11.95 -4.38 4.71
N LYS A 183 -11.21 -3.40 5.22
CA LYS A 183 -9.75 -3.39 5.18
C LYS A 183 -9.24 -3.34 6.61
N ALA A 184 -8.53 -4.40 7.02
CA ALA A 184 -7.91 -4.48 8.34
C ALA A 184 -6.78 -3.43 8.44
N ARG A 185 -6.56 -2.91 9.66
CA ARG A 185 -5.50 -1.95 10.00
C ARG A 185 -4.89 -2.34 11.34
N GLY A 186 -3.92 -1.53 11.83
CA GLY A 186 -3.12 -1.60 13.08
C GLY A 186 -3.36 -2.70 14.13
N THR A 187 -4.62 -3.03 14.45
CA THR A 187 -5.04 -4.18 15.28
C THR A 187 -6.39 -4.74 14.79
N ILE A 188 -6.84 -5.90 15.29
CA ILE A 188 -8.18 -6.47 14.95
C ILE A 188 -9.35 -5.51 15.26
N HIS A 189 -9.12 -4.49 16.09
CA HIS A 189 -10.07 -3.50 16.56
C HIS A 189 -10.11 -2.23 15.68
N GLN A 190 -9.16 -2.08 14.76
CA GLN A 190 -9.04 -0.96 13.83
C GLN A 190 -9.25 -1.47 12.40
N ARG A 191 -10.32 -1.03 11.74
CA ARG A 191 -10.70 -1.47 10.39
C ARG A 191 -11.39 -0.33 9.67
N ASN A 192 -11.34 -0.32 8.35
CA ASN A 192 -12.32 0.46 7.60
C ASN A 192 -13.45 -0.47 7.15
N HIS A 193 -14.69 -0.04 7.32
CA HIS A 193 -15.89 -0.76 6.90
C HIS A 193 -16.58 -0.04 5.76
N LEU A 194 -16.70 -0.72 4.63
CA LEU A 194 -17.38 -0.26 3.42
C LEU A 194 -18.69 -1.03 3.26
N ARG A 195 -19.78 -0.32 3.00
CA ARG A 195 -21.06 -0.90 2.56
C ARG A 195 -21.53 -0.21 1.29
N MET A 196 -22.15 -0.97 0.40
CA MET A 196 -22.60 -0.49 -0.90
C MET A 196 -24.00 -1.00 -1.23
N TRP A 197 -24.78 -0.15 -1.91
CA TRP A 197 -26.10 -0.44 -2.46
C TRP A 197 -26.11 -0.01 -3.93
N LEU A 198 -26.46 -0.93 -4.83
CA LEU A 198 -26.70 -0.62 -6.23
C LEU A 198 -27.93 0.27 -6.33
N THR A 199 -27.82 1.39 -7.04
CA THR A 199 -28.94 2.29 -7.31
C THR A 199 -29.61 1.92 -8.64
N PRO A 200 -30.84 2.39 -8.92
CA PRO A 200 -31.43 2.27 -10.26
C PRO A 200 -30.77 3.20 -11.30
N LEU A 201 -29.85 4.08 -10.89
CA LEU A 201 -29.17 4.99 -11.80
C LEU A 201 -28.08 4.27 -12.60
N ARG A 202 -27.98 4.65 -13.86
CA ARG A 202 -26.85 4.34 -14.74
C ARG A 202 -26.28 5.61 -15.33
N PHE A 203 -24.97 5.65 -15.49
CA PHE A 203 -24.27 6.74 -16.15
C PHE A 203 -23.51 6.20 -17.36
N ARG A 204 -23.94 6.56 -18.56
CA ARG A 204 -23.34 6.10 -19.84
C ARG A 204 -23.23 4.58 -19.90
N GLY A 205 -24.31 3.90 -19.54
CA GLY A 205 -24.43 2.44 -19.45
C GLY A 205 -23.77 1.80 -18.22
N LYS A 206 -23.06 2.56 -17.38
CA LYS A 206 -22.35 2.04 -16.21
C LYS A 206 -23.21 2.10 -14.96
N LYS A 207 -23.04 1.11 -14.08
CA LYS A 207 -23.77 1.04 -12.81
C LYS A 207 -23.33 2.15 -11.85
N VAL A 208 -24.28 2.70 -11.11
CA VAL A 208 -24.04 3.65 -10.02
C VAL A 208 -24.38 3.00 -8.68
N TRP A 209 -23.39 2.96 -7.79
CA TRP A 209 -23.54 2.47 -6.42
C TRP A 209 -23.48 3.63 -5.45
N VAL A 210 -24.37 3.65 -4.45
CA VAL A 210 -24.24 4.52 -3.28
C VAL A 210 -23.58 3.72 -2.16
N GLY A 211 -22.72 4.35 -1.38
CA GLY A 211 -21.96 3.66 -0.34
C GLY A 211 -21.74 4.47 0.91
N GLN A 212 -21.32 3.76 1.94
CA GLN A 212 -20.95 4.27 3.26
C GLN A 212 -19.58 3.71 3.61
N ILE A 213 -18.68 4.58 4.08
CA ILE A 213 -17.42 4.19 4.71
C ILE A 213 -17.29 4.79 6.10
N SER A 214 -16.83 3.98 7.04
CA SER A 214 -16.40 4.39 8.37
C SER A 214 -15.05 3.77 8.69
N ARG A 215 -14.27 4.45 9.53
CA ARG A 215 -13.02 3.95 10.09
C ARG A 215 -13.27 3.62 11.56
N ASP A 216 -13.00 2.41 11.97
CA ASP A 216 -13.05 2.00 13.37
C ASP A 216 -11.70 2.32 14.03
N ILE A 217 -11.73 3.04 15.15
CA ILE A 217 -10.55 3.50 15.89
C ILE A 217 -10.36 2.77 17.22
N GLY A 218 -11.35 1.99 17.65
CA GLY A 218 -11.27 1.16 18.85
C GLY A 218 -12.53 0.35 19.14
N VAL A 219 -12.69 -0.11 20.38
CA VAL A 219 -13.87 -0.86 20.84
C VAL A 219 -14.39 -0.28 22.15
N LYS A 220 -15.71 -0.17 22.28
CA LYS A 220 -16.41 0.21 23.51
C LYS A 220 -17.41 -0.85 23.94
N PHE A 221 -17.74 -0.88 25.23
CA PHE A 221 -18.89 -1.62 25.73
C PHE A 221 -20.18 -0.84 25.43
N THR A 222 -21.23 -1.52 24.97
CA THR A 222 -22.55 -0.92 24.75
C THR A 222 -23.67 -1.95 24.85
N LEU A 223 -24.77 -1.59 25.51
CA LEU A 223 -26.00 -2.40 25.53
C LEU A 223 -26.84 -2.25 24.25
N LYS A 224 -26.51 -1.27 23.40
CA LYS A 224 -27.20 -1.02 22.12
C LYS A 224 -26.77 -1.99 21.01
N SER A 225 -25.78 -2.85 21.26
CA SER A 225 -25.30 -3.88 20.33
C SER A 225 -25.55 -5.28 20.88
N PRO A 226 -25.96 -6.26 20.05
CA PRO A 226 -26.20 -7.64 20.47
C PRO A 226 -24.92 -8.41 20.90
N THR A 227 -23.74 -7.82 20.70
CA THR A 227 -22.44 -8.33 21.16
C THR A 227 -21.97 -7.73 22.48
N ILE A 228 -22.68 -6.77 23.09
CA ILE A 228 -22.33 -6.08 24.35
C ILE A 228 -21.01 -5.25 24.26
N SER A 229 -20.27 -5.39 23.17
CA SER A 229 -19.19 -4.52 22.70
C SER A 229 -19.41 -4.14 21.22
N THR A 230 -19.04 -2.92 20.83
CA THR A 230 -19.04 -2.46 19.43
C THR A 230 -17.76 -1.72 19.13
N HIS A 231 -17.36 -1.70 17.86
CA HIS A 231 -16.30 -0.79 17.43
C HIS A 231 -16.74 0.66 17.60
N VAL A 232 -15.79 1.53 17.94
CA VAL A 232 -15.96 2.99 17.93
C VAL A 232 -15.48 3.49 16.59
N ILE A 233 -16.34 4.21 15.87
CA ILE A 233 -15.94 4.85 14.61
C ILE A 233 -15.19 6.15 14.89
N ASP A 234 -14.29 6.51 13.98
CA ASP A 234 -13.71 7.84 13.86
C ASP A 234 -14.84 8.85 13.65
N PRO A 235 -15.04 9.81 14.58
CA PRO A 235 -16.07 10.82 14.41
C PRO A 235 -15.89 11.68 13.16
N ASN A 236 -14.67 11.79 12.64
CA ASN A 236 -14.40 12.46 11.38
C ASN A 236 -14.60 11.49 10.20
N VAL A 237 -15.84 11.31 9.75
CA VAL A 237 -16.14 10.37 8.65
C VAL A 237 -15.56 10.80 7.30
N ASP A 238 -15.17 12.07 7.16
CA ASP A 238 -14.48 12.59 5.97
C ASP A 238 -13.06 12.06 5.86
N GLU A 239 -12.43 11.75 7.00
CA GLU A 239 -11.12 11.09 7.07
C GLU A 239 -11.19 9.71 6.38
N ALA A 240 -12.21 8.91 6.70
CA ALA A 240 -12.42 7.60 6.12
C ALA A 240 -12.78 7.67 4.62
N ARG A 241 -13.63 8.64 4.24
CA ARG A 241 -13.98 8.93 2.84
C ARG A 241 -12.74 9.28 2.02
N ARG A 242 -11.91 10.18 2.54
CA ARG A 242 -10.65 10.58 1.92
C ARG A 242 -9.69 9.40 1.84
N TYR A 243 -9.50 8.63 2.92
CA TYR A 243 -8.65 7.44 2.91
C TYR A 243 -9.01 6.49 1.77
N LEU A 244 -10.30 6.13 1.63
CA LEU A 244 -10.73 5.21 0.59
C LEU A 244 -10.46 5.77 -0.82
N LEU A 245 -10.79 7.03 -1.06
CA LEU A 245 -10.55 7.67 -2.35
C LEU A 245 -9.06 7.63 -2.73
N GLN A 246 -8.18 8.01 -1.79
CA GLN A 246 -6.75 8.01 -2.04
C GLN A 246 -6.19 6.59 -2.18
N ASP A 247 -6.65 5.63 -1.37
CA ASP A 247 -6.24 4.23 -1.48
C ASP A 247 -6.62 3.65 -2.85
N LEU A 248 -7.82 3.94 -3.35
CA LEU A 248 -8.28 3.50 -4.67
C LEU A 248 -7.60 4.25 -5.83
N ALA A 249 -6.98 5.41 -5.60
CA ALA A 249 -6.15 6.06 -6.62
C ALA A 249 -4.94 5.18 -7.03
N TYR A 250 -4.46 4.31 -6.14
CA TYR A 250 -3.38 3.36 -6.41
C TYR A 250 -3.87 2.00 -6.94
N SER A 251 -5.15 1.84 -7.26
CA SER A 251 -5.75 0.57 -7.73
C SER A 251 -5.51 0.26 -9.21
N GLN A 252 -4.99 1.24 -9.96
CA GLN A 252 -4.88 1.23 -11.42
C GLN A 252 -6.20 1.15 -12.20
N ALA A 253 -7.35 1.41 -11.54
CA ALA A 253 -8.68 1.36 -12.15
C ALA A 253 -9.52 2.63 -11.93
N LEU A 254 -9.23 3.41 -10.88
CA LEU A 254 -9.84 4.73 -10.72
C LEU A 254 -9.40 5.60 -11.90
N ALA A 255 -10.33 6.33 -12.51
CA ALA A 255 -10.06 7.22 -13.64
C ALA A 255 -10.32 8.69 -13.28
N ARG A 256 -11.33 8.94 -12.44
CA ARG A 256 -11.74 10.29 -12.04
C ARG A 256 -12.40 10.27 -10.67
N ALA A 257 -12.29 11.39 -9.97
CA ALA A 257 -13.00 11.61 -8.72
C ALA A 257 -13.71 12.98 -8.72
N ALA A 258 -14.91 13.02 -8.15
CA ALA A 258 -15.69 14.22 -7.91
C ALA A 258 -16.27 14.21 -6.48
N ALA A 259 -16.92 15.31 -6.09
CA ALA A 259 -17.49 15.52 -4.77
C ALA A 259 -18.83 16.23 -4.99
N VAL A 260 -19.86 15.76 -4.29
CA VAL A 260 -21.25 16.20 -4.49
C VAL A 260 -21.94 16.34 -3.15
N LYS A 261 -22.90 17.26 -3.04
CA LYS A 261 -23.74 17.39 -1.83
C LYS A 261 -24.60 16.14 -1.62
N GLY A 262 -25.14 15.99 -0.41
CA GLY A 262 -26.24 15.06 -0.16
C GLY A 262 -26.29 14.44 1.24
N VAL A 263 -25.21 14.53 2.03
CA VAL A 263 -25.20 14.05 3.42
C VAL A 263 -25.69 15.16 4.37
N GLY A 264 -25.33 16.40 4.06
CA GLY A 264 -25.58 17.58 4.89
C GLY A 264 -24.51 17.75 5.96
N GLU A 265 -24.03 18.98 6.13
CA GLU A 265 -22.93 19.34 7.03
C GLU A 265 -23.32 19.16 8.50
N THR A 266 -22.33 18.79 9.32
CA THR A 266 -22.43 18.73 10.78
C THR A 266 -21.04 18.99 11.37
N SER A 267 -20.98 19.72 12.48
CA SER A 267 -19.73 20.10 13.14
C SER A 267 -19.44 19.23 14.36
N ARG A 268 -18.22 19.35 14.90
CA ARG A 268 -17.81 18.65 16.12
C ARG A 268 -18.64 19.05 17.35
N GLU A 269 -19.09 20.30 17.41
CA GLU A 269 -19.92 20.85 18.49
C GLU A 269 -21.40 20.45 18.37
N SER A 270 -21.82 20.06 17.17
CA SER A 270 -23.18 19.61 16.89
C SER A 270 -23.15 18.37 16.00
N PRO A 271 -22.57 17.25 16.49
CA PRO A 271 -22.42 16.04 15.72
C PRO A 271 -23.76 15.35 15.53
N ARG A 272 -23.88 14.55 14.48
CA ARG A 272 -24.95 13.55 14.36
C ARG A 272 -24.50 12.25 15.02
N PHE A 273 -25.45 11.35 15.26
CA PHE A 273 -25.16 10.07 15.89
C PHE A 273 -25.65 8.92 15.01
N ASN A 274 -24.87 7.85 14.94
CA ASN A 274 -25.30 6.63 14.26
C ASN A 274 -26.23 5.78 15.16
N LEU A 275 -26.68 4.63 14.64
CA LEU A 275 -27.62 3.74 15.33
C LEU A 275 -27.10 3.16 16.66
N VAL A 276 -25.78 3.13 16.87
CA VAL A 276 -25.15 2.65 18.11
C VAL A 276 -24.73 3.80 19.05
N GLY A 277 -24.99 5.04 18.66
CA GLY A 277 -24.72 6.25 19.44
C GLY A 277 -23.28 6.73 19.38
N ASP A 278 -22.52 6.38 18.36
CA ASP A 278 -21.24 7.06 18.07
C ASP A 278 -21.51 8.40 17.38
N PRO A 279 -20.86 9.49 17.82
CA PRO A 279 -20.95 10.78 17.14
C PRO A 279 -20.18 10.76 15.82
N TYR A 280 -20.64 11.53 14.85
CA TYR A 280 -19.89 11.84 13.64
C TYR A 280 -20.15 13.27 13.17
N PHE A 281 -19.14 13.86 12.51
CA PHE A 281 -19.20 15.14 11.83
C PHE A 281 -18.63 15.03 10.41
N THR A 282 -19.06 15.90 9.50
CA THR A 282 -18.75 15.84 8.06
C THR A 282 -19.03 17.17 7.38
N ASP A 283 -18.27 17.46 6.32
CA ASP A 283 -18.53 18.53 5.33
C ASP A 283 -19.85 18.37 4.56
N GLY A 284 -20.55 17.24 4.72
CA GLY A 284 -21.84 16.97 4.10
C GLY A 284 -21.79 16.50 2.65
N LEU A 285 -20.59 16.24 2.12
CA LEU A 285 -20.37 15.80 0.74
C LEU A 285 -20.31 14.26 0.61
N ARG A 286 -20.35 13.79 -0.64
CA ARG A 286 -20.07 12.41 -1.05
C ARG A 286 -18.90 12.42 -2.01
N ALA A 287 -17.99 11.46 -1.90
CA ALA A 287 -16.95 11.26 -2.91
C ALA A 287 -17.50 10.37 -4.04
N VAL A 288 -17.45 10.86 -5.27
CA VAL A 288 -17.89 10.17 -6.48
C VAL A 288 -16.66 9.64 -7.20
N MET A 289 -16.55 8.33 -7.39
CA MET A 289 -15.39 7.67 -7.98
C MET A 289 -15.79 6.95 -9.27
N PHE A 290 -15.14 7.30 -10.38
CA PHE A 290 -15.38 6.71 -11.70
C PHE A 290 -14.31 5.67 -12.03
N PHE A 291 -14.73 4.45 -12.35
CA PHE A 291 -13.86 3.33 -12.64
C PHE A 291 -13.92 2.93 -14.12
N GLU A 292 -12.75 2.66 -14.66
CA GLU A 292 -12.51 2.24 -16.04
C GLU A 292 -11.66 0.97 -16.07
N PRO A 293 -11.67 0.23 -17.20
CA PRO A 293 -10.72 -0.86 -17.40
C PRO A 293 -9.27 -0.40 -17.22
N ARG A 294 -8.47 -1.28 -16.62
CA ARG A 294 -7.05 -1.08 -16.30
C ARG A 294 -6.13 -1.20 -17.54
N PRO A 295 -4.87 -0.75 -17.44
CA PRO A 295 -4.25 -0.04 -16.31
C PRO A 295 -4.47 1.49 -16.40
N ARG A 296 -4.40 2.14 -15.24
CA ARG A 296 -4.35 3.59 -15.04
C ARG A 296 -3.22 3.89 -14.07
N THR A 297 -2.50 4.98 -14.29
CA THR A 297 -1.51 5.51 -13.35
C THR A 297 -2.10 6.66 -12.55
N LEU A 298 -1.41 7.08 -11.49
CA LEU A 298 -1.79 8.29 -10.75
C LEU A 298 -1.88 9.52 -11.68
N SER A 299 -1.01 9.60 -12.69
CA SER A 299 -0.95 10.69 -13.66
C SER A 299 -2.11 10.72 -14.65
N ASP A 300 -2.82 9.60 -14.82
CA ASP A 300 -4.03 9.53 -15.66
C ASP A 300 -5.28 10.03 -14.93
N LEU A 301 -5.18 10.28 -13.62
CA LEU A 301 -6.34 10.63 -12.81
C LEU A 301 -6.75 12.08 -13.07
N ASP A 302 -8.00 12.23 -13.51
CA ASP A 302 -8.65 13.52 -13.59
C ASP A 302 -9.19 13.92 -12.21
N PHE A 303 -8.28 14.15 -11.25
CA PHE A 303 -8.63 14.75 -9.97
C PHE A 303 -9.01 16.21 -10.23
N LEU A 304 -10.08 16.69 -9.59
CA LEU A 304 -10.41 18.12 -9.40
C LEU A 304 -11.35 18.82 -10.40
N LYS A 305 -12.12 18.13 -11.26
CA LYS A 305 -13.42 18.70 -11.69
C LYS A 305 -14.47 18.47 -10.60
N PHE A 306 -14.10 18.80 -9.36
CA PHE A 306 -14.99 18.66 -8.22
C PHE A 306 -16.18 19.59 -8.43
N TRP A 307 -17.39 19.02 -8.49
CA TRP A 307 -18.61 19.82 -8.56
C TRP A 307 -18.79 20.71 -7.32
N GLU A 308 -18.22 20.26 -6.19
CA GLU A 308 -18.14 20.96 -4.90
C GLU A 308 -16.72 20.81 -4.35
N VAL A 309 -16.09 21.89 -3.90
CA VAL A 309 -14.76 21.80 -3.27
C VAL A 309 -14.96 21.37 -1.81
N PRO A 310 -14.36 20.24 -1.36
CA PRO A 310 -14.41 19.86 0.05
C PRO A 310 -13.89 21.01 0.92
N THR A 311 -14.67 21.41 1.92
CA THR A 311 -14.24 22.45 2.85
C THR A 311 -13.06 21.93 3.68
N ARG A 312 -12.14 22.83 4.05
CA ARG A 312 -11.12 22.48 5.05
C ARG A 312 -11.86 22.03 6.31
N PRO A 313 -11.40 20.98 7.02
CA PRO A 313 -11.89 20.72 8.37
C PRO A 313 -11.71 22.01 9.17
N LEU A 314 -12.81 22.62 9.57
CA LEU A 314 -12.77 23.85 10.35
C LEU A 314 -11.96 23.55 11.62
N PRO A 315 -10.89 24.30 11.94
CA PRO A 315 -10.48 24.36 13.33
C PRO A 315 -11.70 24.85 14.13
N GLY A 316 -11.90 24.31 15.34
CA GLY A 316 -12.90 24.84 16.27
C GLY A 316 -12.80 26.37 16.37
N PRO A 317 -13.90 27.07 16.68
CA PRO A 317 -14.01 28.50 16.43
C PRO A 317 -12.98 29.30 17.23
N ASP A 318 -12.06 29.97 16.54
CA ASP A 318 -11.67 31.30 16.97
C ASP A 318 -12.84 32.23 16.62
N LYS A 319 -13.40 32.88 17.63
CA LYS A 319 -14.51 33.81 17.49
C LYS A 319 -14.12 34.95 16.54
N GLY A 320 -14.59 34.86 15.30
CA GLY A 320 -14.82 35.95 14.36
C GLY A 320 -13.59 36.70 13.85
N VAL A 321 -13.11 36.35 12.66
CA VAL A 321 -12.64 37.32 11.65
C VAL A 321 -12.86 36.69 10.26
N SER A 322 -13.56 37.43 9.39
CA SER A 322 -13.65 37.15 7.96
C SER A 322 -12.36 37.58 7.27
N ASP A 323 -11.41 36.66 7.21
CA ASP A 323 -10.29 36.55 6.28
C ASP A 323 -9.59 35.25 6.69
N ALA A 324 -9.46 34.27 5.77
CA ALA A 324 -9.02 32.92 6.12
C ALA A 324 -7.74 32.95 7.00
N PRO A 325 -7.82 32.63 8.30
CA PRO A 325 -6.67 32.83 9.18
C PRO A 325 -5.62 31.76 8.87
N ARG A 326 -4.38 32.20 8.66
CA ARG A 326 -3.22 31.35 8.93
C ARG A 326 -3.41 30.80 10.33
N ARG A 327 -3.29 29.49 10.44
CA ARG A 327 -3.25 28.80 11.71
C ARG A 327 -2.24 29.52 12.63
N PRO A 328 -2.57 29.85 13.90
CA PRO A 328 -1.53 30.18 14.88
C PRO A 328 -0.55 29.02 14.89
N ASP A 329 0.76 29.29 14.78
CA ASP A 329 1.80 28.25 14.75
C ASP A 329 1.59 27.34 15.98
N SER A 330 0.98 26.16 15.75
CA SER A 330 0.38 25.36 16.83
C SER A 330 1.40 24.73 17.76
N PHE A 331 2.68 24.84 17.39
CA PHE A 331 3.85 24.54 18.18
C PHE A 331 5.05 25.14 17.42
N ASN A 332 6.14 25.43 18.14
CA ASN A 332 7.36 25.94 17.52
C ASN A 332 8.07 24.82 16.74
N ASP A 333 7.97 24.84 15.40
CA ASP A 333 8.59 23.85 14.52
C ASP A 333 10.03 24.18 14.09
N ALA A 334 10.60 25.30 14.55
CA ALA A 334 11.89 25.80 14.06
C ALA A 334 13.03 24.79 14.21
N ALA A 335 13.07 24.05 15.32
CA ALA A 335 14.08 23.03 15.56
C ALA A 335 13.93 21.82 14.62
N LEU A 336 12.69 21.41 14.29
CA LEU A 336 12.41 20.32 13.35
C LEU A 336 12.78 20.74 11.92
N ARG A 337 12.37 21.96 11.55
CA ARG A 337 12.65 22.58 10.26
C ARG A 337 14.13 22.75 9.99
N ALA A 338 14.90 23.21 11.00
CA ALA A 338 16.35 23.44 10.87
C ALA A 338 17.16 22.19 10.50
N ARG A 339 16.64 21.00 10.82
CA ARG A 339 17.29 19.71 10.53
C ARG A 339 16.51 18.85 9.53
N ALA A 340 15.52 19.42 8.86
CA ALA A 340 14.68 18.71 7.91
C ALA A 340 15.41 18.39 6.63
N LYS A 341 15.16 17.19 6.10
CA LYS A 341 15.54 16.87 4.72
C LYS A 341 14.60 17.60 3.80
N THR A 342 15.17 18.26 2.78
CA THR A 342 14.40 19.12 1.89
C THR A 342 14.71 18.77 0.45
N VAL A 343 13.65 18.60 -0.34
CA VAL A 343 13.70 18.48 -1.79
C VAL A 343 12.84 19.58 -2.39
N ALA A 344 13.26 20.13 -3.52
CA ALA A 344 12.50 21.15 -4.23
C ALA A 344 12.55 20.92 -5.73
N GLU A 345 11.39 20.94 -6.38
CA GLU A 345 11.28 20.76 -7.82
C GLU A 345 10.01 21.43 -8.35
N GLY A 346 10.10 22.09 -9.51
CA GLY A 346 8.91 22.61 -10.20
C GLY A 346 8.09 23.65 -9.41
N GLY A 347 8.72 24.45 -8.56
CA GLY A 347 8.03 25.42 -7.70
C GLY A 347 7.36 24.81 -6.47
N ILE A 348 7.71 23.58 -6.11
CA ILE A 348 7.23 22.90 -4.91
C ILE A 348 8.45 22.54 -4.06
N ARG A 349 8.37 22.79 -2.76
CA ARG A 349 9.40 22.40 -1.78
C ARG A 349 8.75 21.54 -0.71
N VAL A 350 9.36 20.39 -0.43
CA VAL A 350 8.95 19.45 0.60
C VAL A 350 10.07 19.30 1.60
N SER A 351 9.77 19.52 2.87
CA SER A 351 10.69 19.32 3.99
C SER A 351 10.13 18.28 4.96
N ALA A 352 10.98 17.38 5.46
CA ALA A 352 10.56 16.27 6.31
C ALA A 352 11.55 15.95 7.44
N THR A 353 11.03 15.68 8.65
CA THR A 353 11.82 15.33 9.84
C THR A 353 11.05 14.38 10.74
N ILE A 354 11.75 13.43 11.36
CA ILE A 354 11.20 12.61 12.46
C ILE A 354 11.66 13.24 13.79
N PRO A 355 10.77 13.63 14.72
CA PRO A 355 11.15 14.11 16.04
C PRO A 355 11.74 12.98 16.89
N SER A 356 12.65 13.30 17.82
CA SER A 356 13.16 12.34 18.79
C SER A 356 12.04 11.79 19.70
N PRO A 357 12.25 10.64 20.38
CA PRO A 357 11.27 10.15 21.35
C PRO A 357 10.94 11.17 22.47
N GLU A 358 11.92 12.01 22.84
CA GLU A 358 11.75 13.07 23.83
C GLU A 358 10.93 14.23 23.25
N GLU A 359 11.33 14.76 22.10
CA GLU A 359 10.59 15.83 21.42
C GLU A 359 9.16 15.39 21.08
N SER A 360 8.96 14.13 20.69
CA SER A 360 7.64 13.56 20.45
C SER A 360 6.79 13.61 21.72
N ARG A 361 7.33 13.28 22.90
CA ARG A 361 6.57 13.37 24.16
C ARG A 361 6.20 14.81 24.50
N ASP A 362 7.13 15.75 24.28
CA ASP A 362 6.89 17.17 24.56
C ASP A 362 5.85 17.78 23.62
N ILE A 363 5.88 17.41 22.33
CA ILE A 363 4.96 17.92 21.32
C ILE A 363 3.55 17.36 21.50
N PHE A 364 3.42 16.04 21.72
CA PHE A 364 2.12 15.37 21.73
C PHE A 364 1.52 15.19 23.13
N GLY A 365 2.30 15.36 24.20
CA GLY A 365 1.88 15.10 25.58
C GLY A 365 1.70 13.61 25.92
N VAL A 366 1.96 12.71 24.95
CA VAL A 366 1.82 11.25 25.09
C VAL A 366 2.98 10.54 24.38
N ASP A 367 3.31 9.33 24.85
CA ASP A 367 4.40 8.53 24.28
C ASP A 367 3.91 7.68 23.11
N LEU A 368 3.88 8.27 21.90
CA LEU A 368 3.44 7.65 20.65
C LEU A 368 4.22 6.37 20.31
N GLU A 369 5.50 6.28 20.67
CA GLU A 369 6.33 5.12 20.35
C GLU A 369 5.85 3.85 21.05
N LYS A 370 5.25 3.96 22.25
CA LYS A 370 4.68 2.81 22.98
C LYS A 370 3.58 2.10 22.20
N LYS A 371 2.92 2.79 21.27
CA LYS A 371 1.87 2.24 20.41
C LYS A 371 2.36 1.96 18.99
N GLY A 372 3.67 2.09 18.73
CA GLY A 372 4.26 1.86 17.41
C GLY A 372 3.95 2.95 16.38
N VAL A 373 3.46 4.11 16.83
CA VAL A 373 3.18 5.29 15.99
C VAL A 373 4.45 6.13 15.92
N GLN A 374 4.87 6.45 14.70
CA GLN A 374 5.99 7.33 14.41
C GLN A 374 5.46 8.62 13.75
N PRO A 375 5.45 9.75 14.46
CA PRO A 375 5.07 11.03 13.86
C PRO A 375 6.15 11.46 12.87
N LEU A 376 5.72 11.87 11.67
CA LEU A 376 6.57 12.46 10.65
C LEU A 376 6.14 13.91 10.47
N TRP A 377 7.02 14.85 10.82
CA TRP A 377 6.80 16.26 10.51
C TRP A 377 7.04 16.48 9.01
N LEU A 378 6.12 17.18 8.37
CA LEU A 378 6.19 17.58 6.98
C LEU A 378 5.87 19.07 6.85
N GLU A 379 6.57 19.74 5.94
CA GLU A 379 6.15 21.01 5.37
C GLU A 379 6.13 20.91 3.85
N ILE A 380 5.04 21.36 3.24
CA ILE A 380 4.86 21.43 1.79
C ILE A 380 4.62 22.89 1.43
N GLN A 381 5.58 23.50 0.76
CA GLN A 381 5.47 24.82 0.18
C GLN A 381 5.12 24.70 -1.29
N ASN A 382 4.05 25.40 -1.68
CA ASN A 382 3.51 25.45 -3.02
C ASN A 382 3.69 26.87 -3.58
N ASP A 383 4.78 27.09 -4.31
CA ASP A 383 5.02 28.36 -4.98
C ASP A 383 4.35 28.40 -6.37
N THR A 384 3.50 27.44 -6.72
CA THR A 384 2.77 27.41 -7.99
C THR A 384 1.45 28.18 -7.91
N ASP A 385 0.77 28.32 -9.05
CA ASP A 385 -0.58 28.87 -9.18
C ASP A 385 -1.68 27.81 -9.03
N ARG A 386 -1.32 26.55 -8.77
CA ARG A 386 -2.24 25.41 -8.69
C ARG A 386 -2.54 25.07 -7.25
N GLN A 387 -3.78 24.65 -6.98
CA GLN A 387 -4.09 23.98 -5.72
C GLN A 387 -3.61 22.52 -5.80
N LEU A 388 -2.93 22.06 -4.76
CA LEU A 388 -2.35 20.72 -4.69
C LEU A 388 -3.04 19.91 -3.59
N TYR A 389 -3.22 18.62 -3.84
CA TYR A 389 -3.78 17.68 -2.89
C TYR A 389 -2.71 16.64 -2.55
N PHE A 390 -2.32 16.58 -1.29
CA PHE A 390 -1.40 15.57 -0.77
C PHE A 390 -2.13 14.26 -0.47
N LEU A 391 -1.51 13.13 -0.85
CA LEU A 391 -2.02 11.78 -0.61
C LEU A 391 -1.20 11.07 0.48
N PRO A 392 -1.55 11.19 1.78
CA PRO A 392 -0.88 10.45 2.86
C PRO A 392 -0.77 8.93 2.64
N THR A 393 -1.73 8.34 1.92
CA THR A 393 -1.71 6.90 1.57
C THR A 393 -0.56 6.50 0.63
N GLY A 394 0.03 7.43 -0.12
CA GLY A 394 1.24 7.20 -0.91
C GLY A 394 2.51 7.16 -0.06
N LEU A 395 2.51 7.90 1.06
CA LEU A 395 3.59 7.95 2.03
C LEU A 395 3.56 6.73 2.96
N ASP A 396 2.38 6.40 3.49
CA ASP A 396 2.14 5.23 4.33
C ASP A 396 0.70 4.74 4.09
N PRO A 397 0.50 3.62 3.36
CA PRO A 397 -0.84 3.07 3.09
C PRO A 397 -1.66 2.73 4.34
N GLU A 398 -0.99 2.61 5.48
CA GLU A 398 -1.55 2.25 6.78
C GLU A 398 -1.37 3.37 7.83
N TYR A 399 -1.20 4.64 7.40
CA TYR A 399 -1.11 5.80 8.31
C TYR A 399 -2.29 5.85 9.29
N PHE A 400 -2.08 6.43 10.47
CA PHE A 400 -3.08 6.60 11.53
C PHE A 400 -3.82 7.94 11.38
N SER A 401 -5.15 7.95 11.54
CA SER A 401 -5.85 9.24 11.68
C SER A 401 -5.48 9.91 13.00
N PRO A 402 -5.53 11.24 13.10
CA PRO A 402 -5.25 11.91 14.37
C PRO A 402 -6.12 11.41 15.54
N LEU A 403 -7.42 11.19 15.29
CA LEU A 403 -8.34 10.68 16.32
C LEU A 403 -8.10 9.21 16.67
N GLU A 404 -7.60 8.40 15.73
CA GLU A 404 -7.14 7.06 16.06
C GLU A 404 -5.92 7.07 17.00
N VAL A 405 -4.99 8.01 16.78
CA VAL A 405 -3.83 8.19 17.64
C VAL A 405 -4.24 8.60 19.04
N SER A 406 -5.06 9.64 19.18
CA SER A 406 -5.49 10.13 20.49
C SER A 406 -6.38 9.11 21.24
N PHE A 407 -7.30 8.43 20.54
CA PHE A 407 -8.16 7.40 21.12
C PHE A 407 -7.35 6.26 21.76
N GLY A 408 -6.19 5.92 21.20
CA GLY A 408 -5.27 4.92 21.75
C GLY A 408 -4.74 5.24 23.18
N TYR A 409 -4.93 6.48 23.65
CA TYR A 409 -4.53 6.99 24.97
C TYR A 409 -5.71 7.45 25.83
N HIS A 410 -6.96 7.30 25.37
CA HIS A 410 -8.13 7.70 26.15
C HIS A 410 -8.19 6.96 27.49
N ALA A 411 -8.45 7.71 28.56
CA ALA A 411 -8.67 7.17 29.90
C ALA A 411 -10.16 7.09 30.22
N ARG A 412 -10.57 6.09 31.01
CA ARG A 412 -11.97 5.96 31.46
C ARG A 412 -12.31 7.09 32.44
N PHE A 413 -13.52 7.64 32.32
CA PHE A 413 -14.03 8.72 33.19
C PHE A 413 -13.18 10.01 33.10
N SER A 414 -12.65 10.32 31.91
CA SER A 414 -11.77 11.47 31.66
C SER A 414 -12.19 12.22 30.40
N ASP A 415 -13.49 12.38 30.18
CA ASP A 415 -14.07 12.87 28.93
C ASP A 415 -13.48 14.22 28.48
N ASP A 416 -13.31 15.18 29.40
CA ASP A 416 -12.72 16.49 29.09
C ASP A 416 -11.24 16.39 28.68
N ALA A 417 -10.46 15.54 29.37
CA ALA A 417 -9.04 15.34 29.05
C ALA A 417 -8.87 14.58 27.72
N ASN A 418 -9.74 13.61 27.44
CA ASN A 418 -9.77 12.89 26.17
C ASN A 418 -10.12 13.86 25.02
N ALA A 419 -11.11 14.74 25.22
CA ALA A 419 -11.49 15.75 24.23
C ALA A 419 -10.37 16.77 23.98
N GLN A 420 -9.65 17.21 25.02
CA GLN A 420 -8.49 18.09 24.88
C GLN A 420 -7.35 17.40 24.12
N LEU A 421 -7.09 16.12 24.38
CA LEU A 421 -6.09 15.34 23.66
C LEU A 421 -6.49 15.16 22.19
N ASP A 422 -7.75 14.84 21.91
CA ASP A 422 -8.29 14.75 20.54
C ASP A 422 -8.05 16.05 19.78
N GLU A 423 -8.44 17.19 20.35
CA GLU A 423 -8.27 18.50 19.74
C GLU A 423 -6.79 18.83 19.51
N HIS A 424 -5.92 18.52 20.48
CA HIS A 424 -4.48 18.77 20.39
C HIS A 424 -3.82 17.97 19.25
N ILE A 425 -4.07 16.65 19.21
CA ILE A 425 -3.50 15.75 18.19
C ILE A 425 -4.08 16.07 16.80
N GLU A 426 -5.39 16.29 16.67
CA GLU A 426 -6.00 16.73 15.40
C GLU A 426 -5.44 18.03 14.90
N ARG A 427 -5.24 19.00 15.82
CA ARG A 427 -4.52 20.22 15.49
C ARG A 427 -3.19 19.82 14.87
N LEU A 428 -2.32 19.09 15.53
CA LEU A 428 -0.97 18.84 15.03
C LEU A 428 -0.89 18.14 13.64
N GLY A 429 -1.98 17.49 13.20
CA GLY A 429 -2.08 16.86 11.88
C GLY A 429 -1.85 17.79 10.68
N LEU A 430 -1.17 17.28 9.65
CA LEU A 430 -0.99 17.96 8.37
C LEU A 430 -2.29 17.96 7.56
N ARG A 431 -2.61 19.11 6.96
CA ARG A 431 -3.74 19.24 6.02
C ARG A 431 -3.34 18.74 4.63
N ASN A 432 -4.29 18.12 3.94
CA ASN A 432 -4.06 17.51 2.64
C ASN A 432 -4.32 18.44 1.44
N ILE A 433 -4.77 19.68 1.66
CA ILE A 433 -5.00 20.68 0.60
C ILE A 433 -3.98 21.80 0.78
N ILE A 434 -3.15 22.02 -0.25
CA ILE A 434 -2.09 23.03 -0.27
C ILE A 434 -2.46 24.08 -1.31
N ASP A 435 -2.82 25.26 -0.86
CA ASP A 435 -3.27 26.33 -1.76
C ASP A 435 -2.13 26.91 -2.61
N PRO A 436 -2.46 27.57 -3.74
CA PRO A 436 -1.48 28.31 -4.52
C PRO A 436 -0.73 29.33 -3.66
N ARG A 437 0.57 29.48 -3.90
CA ARG A 437 1.44 30.47 -3.24
C ARG A 437 1.38 30.40 -1.70
N SER A 438 1.20 29.20 -1.16
CA SER A 438 1.07 28.98 0.28
C SER A 438 2.00 27.86 0.75
N LYS A 439 1.99 27.61 2.05
CA LYS A 439 2.67 26.47 2.66
C LYS A 439 1.79 25.88 3.75
N GLU A 440 1.87 24.58 3.92
CA GLU A 440 1.22 23.85 5.01
C GLU A 440 2.27 23.00 5.73
N SER A 441 2.24 23.01 7.06
CA SER A 441 3.09 22.15 7.89
C SER A 441 2.30 21.46 8.99
N GLY A 442 2.79 20.31 9.44
CA GLY A 442 2.13 19.47 10.44
C GLY A 442 2.67 18.05 10.43
N PHE A 443 1.97 17.16 11.12
CA PHE A 443 2.37 15.77 11.26
C PHE A 443 1.50 14.80 10.45
N VAL A 444 2.16 13.81 9.85
CA VAL A 444 1.52 12.57 9.41
C VAL A 444 1.90 11.49 10.41
N TYR A 445 0.90 10.77 10.94
CA TYR A 445 1.12 9.71 11.91
C TYR A 445 1.34 8.40 11.17
N THR A 446 2.59 7.94 11.14
CA THR A 446 3.00 6.78 10.32
C THR A 446 3.35 5.59 11.18
N ASN A 447 3.53 4.45 10.52
CA ASN A 447 4.08 3.25 11.09
C ASN A 447 5.58 3.39 11.34
N ARG A 448 6.06 2.88 12.47
CA ARG A 448 7.47 2.99 12.88
C ARG A 448 8.43 2.25 11.95
N ASP A 449 9.42 2.98 11.43
CA ASP A 449 10.65 2.44 10.86
C ASP A 449 11.85 2.68 11.80
N LYS A 450 12.72 1.68 11.97
CA LYS A 450 13.78 1.67 13.00
C LYS A 450 15.05 2.44 12.62
N ALA A 451 15.31 2.66 11.33
CA ALA A 451 16.60 3.18 10.85
C ALA A 451 16.43 4.47 10.04
N SER A 452 15.70 4.40 8.95
CA SER A 452 15.29 5.52 8.12
C SER A 452 13.90 5.24 7.60
N LYS A 453 13.21 6.27 7.12
CA LYS A 453 11.89 6.18 6.52
C LYS A 453 11.97 6.65 5.08
N PHE A 454 11.45 5.83 4.18
CA PHE A 454 11.10 6.29 2.85
C PHE A 454 9.90 7.24 2.96
N VAL A 455 10.01 8.43 2.37
CA VAL A 455 8.96 9.43 2.35
C VAL A 455 8.64 9.75 0.90
N ALA A 456 7.48 9.29 0.43
CA ALA A 456 6.93 9.64 -0.88
C ALA A 456 5.81 10.66 -0.71
N VAL A 457 6.00 11.87 -1.21
CA VAL A 457 4.98 12.93 -1.20
C VAL A 457 4.33 13.01 -2.57
N ASP A 458 3.24 12.25 -2.72
CA ASP A 458 2.39 12.25 -3.91
C ASP A 458 1.41 13.42 -3.85
N LEU A 459 1.54 14.33 -4.81
CA LEU A 459 0.72 15.54 -4.99
C LEU A 459 -0.11 15.40 -6.26
N VAL A 460 -1.40 15.67 -6.16
CA VAL A 460 -2.32 15.67 -7.31
C VAL A 460 -2.99 17.04 -7.47
N GLY A 461 -3.17 17.43 -8.71
CA GLY A 461 -3.81 18.66 -9.16
C GLY A 461 -4.64 18.38 -10.42
N TRP A 462 -5.29 19.41 -10.97
CA TRP A 462 -6.06 19.26 -12.21
C TRP A 462 -5.17 18.80 -13.37
N LYS A 463 -5.41 17.58 -13.86
CA LYS A 463 -4.61 16.91 -14.92
C LYS A 463 -3.10 16.97 -14.67
N TRP A 464 -2.70 16.88 -13.40
CA TRP A 464 -1.32 17.04 -13.00
C TRP A 464 -1.02 16.23 -11.76
N THR A 465 0.13 15.59 -11.74
CA THR A 465 0.62 14.86 -10.56
C THR A 465 2.12 15.01 -10.44
N LYS A 466 2.62 15.01 -9.21
CA LYS A 466 4.05 15.02 -8.94
C LYS A 466 4.33 14.24 -7.67
N SER A 467 5.41 13.46 -7.70
CA SER A 467 5.97 12.79 -6.53
C SER A 467 7.27 13.49 -6.17
N LEU A 468 7.43 13.87 -4.91
CA LEU A 468 8.71 14.31 -4.35
C LEU A 468 9.11 13.32 -3.26
N ASN A 469 10.31 12.75 -3.38
CA ASN A 469 10.73 11.62 -2.56
C ASN A 469 11.93 11.99 -1.70
N LEU A 470 11.95 11.53 -0.46
CA LEU A 470 13.05 11.72 0.49
C LEU A 470 13.33 10.41 1.24
N VAL A 471 14.55 10.28 1.74
CA VAL A 471 14.90 9.33 2.81
C VAL A 471 15.16 10.11 4.08
N VAL A 472 14.30 9.94 5.08
CA VAL A 472 14.39 10.69 6.34
C VAL A 472 15.01 9.79 7.43
N PRO A 473 16.15 10.16 8.01
CA PRO A 473 16.78 9.36 9.05
C PRO A 473 15.96 9.39 10.35
N ALA A 474 15.94 8.26 11.07
CA ALA A 474 15.37 8.22 12.40
C ALA A 474 16.23 9.04 13.40
N PRO A 475 15.64 9.61 14.47
CA PRO A 475 16.37 10.40 15.45
C PRO A 475 17.53 9.63 16.09
N GLY A 476 18.66 10.30 16.33
CA GLY A 476 19.84 9.71 16.95
C GLY A 476 20.60 8.68 16.08
N ARG A 477 20.08 8.35 14.88
CA ARG A 477 20.77 7.52 13.90
C ARG A 477 21.50 8.42 12.91
N LYS A 478 22.83 8.34 12.89
CA LYS A 478 23.63 8.86 11.77
C LYS A 478 23.55 7.89 10.58
N ILE A 479 22.37 7.68 10.00
CA ILE A 479 22.35 7.43 8.55
C ILE A 479 22.35 8.84 7.97
N ALA A 480 23.55 9.40 7.98
CA ALA A 480 23.79 10.75 7.53
C ALA A 480 23.62 10.75 6.00
N GLU A 481 23.07 11.82 5.45
CA GLU A 481 23.40 12.20 4.06
C GLU A 481 24.93 12.21 3.87
N ASP A 482 25.67 12.54 4.94
CA ASP A 482 27.11 12.36 4.97
C ASP A 482 27.55 10.92 4.71
N HIS A 483 26.77 9.86 4.93
CA HIS A 483 27.25 8.49 4.68
C HIS A 483 27.35 8.20 3.18
N TYR A 484 26.33 8.56 2.39
CA TYR A 484 26.33 8.31 0.94
C TYR A 484 27.19 9.32 0.19
N GLU A 485 27.08 10.61 0.53
CA GLU A 485 27.97 11.64 -0.03
C GLU A 485 29.42 11.44 0.44
N ARG A 486 29.69 11.04 1.70
CA ARG A 486 31.06 10.63 2.08
C ARG A 486 31.47 9.32 1.42
N LEU A 487 30.57 8.36 1.15
CA LEU A 487 30.90 7.18 0.35
C LEU A 487 31.32 7.60 -1.06
N PHE A 488 30.61 8.54 -1.70
CA PHE A 488 31.00 9.12 -2.98
C PHE A 488 32.26 9.98 -2.92
N GLN A 489 32.58 10.59 -1.77
CA GLN A 489 33.84 11.31 -1.56
C GLN A 489 35.01 10.36 -1.20
N MET A 490 34.73 9.21 -0.58
CA MET A 490 35.69 8.16 -0.22
C MET A 490 36.02 7.25 -1.39
N ILE A 491 35.04 6.94 -2.24
CA ILE A 491 35.28 6.44 -3.59
C ILE A 491 35.97 7.60 -4.31
N SER A 492 37.29 7.51 -4.49
CA SER A 492 38.03 8.55 -5.19
C SER A 492 37.33 8.85 -6.52
N ARG A 493 37.19 10.13 -6.90
CA ARG A 493 36.66 10.52 -8.23
C ARG A 493 37.41 9.82 -9.37
N SER A 494 38.63 9.31 -9.14
CA SER A 494 39.40 8.50 -10.09
C SER A 494 38.83 7.11 -10.35
N ASP A 495 38.06 6.53 -9.43
CA ASP A 495 37.60 5.14 -9.48
C ASP A 495 36.12 5.03 -9.90
N LEU A 496 35.45 6.18 -10.03
CA LEU A 496 34.09 6.29 -10.54
C LEU A 496 34.07 6.02 -12.04
N VAL A 497 33.27 5.04 -12.45
CA VAL A 497 33.04 4.71 -13.85
C VAL A 497 31.67 5.25 -14.26
N GLU A 498 31.66 6.29 -15.09
CA GLU A 498 30.45 6.84 -15.69
C GLU A 498 30.26 6.25 -17.09
N THR A 499 29.03 5.84 -17.42
CA THR A 499 28.69 5.37 -18.76
C THR A 499 27.27 5.76 -19.14
N ASP A 500 27.07 6.17 -20.39
CA ASP A 500 25.75 6.44 -20.96
C ASP A 500 25.27 5.31 -21.90
N ASP A 501 26.18 4.39 -22.20
CA ASP A 501 25.97 3.24 -23.09
C ASP A 501 25.50 2.00 -22.32
N GLU A 502 24.42 1.40 -22.81
CA GLU A 502 23.79 0.24 -22.17
C GLU A 502 24.64 -1.04 -22.32
N SER A 503 25.43 -1.16 -23.39
CA SER A 503 26.30 -2.34 -23.60
C SER A 503 27.49 -2.31 -22.65
N HIS A 504 28.13 -1.15 -22.51
CA HIS A 504 29.21 -0.96 -21.55
C HIS A 504 28.70 -1.07 -20.11
N LEU A 505 27.49 -0.57 -19.79
CA LEU A 505 26.87 -0.82 -18.48
C LEU A 505 26.75 -2.33 -18.22
N ARG A 506 26.22 -3.09 -19.18
CA ARG A 506 26.11 -4.56 -19.06
C ARG A 506 27.46 -5.20 -18.73
N GLU A 507 28.51 -4.87 -19.47
CA GLU A 507 29.85 -5.41 -19.25
C GLU A 507 30.36 -5.12 -17.83
N LEU A 508 30.16 -3.89 -17.33
CA LEU A 508 30.53 -3.51 -15.97
C LEU A 508 29.74 -4.31 -14.92
N LEU A 509 28.45 -4.55 -15.15
CA LEU A 509 27.61 -5.33 -14.23
C LEU A 509 28.00 -6.81 -14.19
N GLU A 510 28.40 -7.39 -15.32
CA GLU A 510 28.88 -8.78 -15.41
C GLU A 510 30.22 -8.98 -14.68
N GLN A 511 31.03 -7.93 -14.53
CA GLN A 511 32.31 -7.95 -13.83
C GLN A 511 32.20 -7.74 -12.30
N LEU A 512 31.01 -7.38 -11.79
CA LEU A 512 30.81 -7.23 -10.35
C LEU A 512 31.06 -8.56 -9.61
N PRO A 513 31.49 -8.54 -8.33
CA PRO A 513 31.67 -9.76 -7.56
C PRO A 513 30.40 -10.61 -7.56
N CYS A 514 30.54 -11.94 -7.56
CA CYS A 514 29.36 -12.82 -7.60
C CYS A 514 28.53 -12.74 -6.33
N CYS A 515 29.19 -12.58 -5.18
CA CYS A 515 28.66 -13.03 -3.91
C CYS A 515 29.16 -12.15 -2.76
N VAL A 516 28.37 -12.08 -1.70
CA VAL A 516 28.79 -11.45 -0.44
C VAL A 516 29.78 -12.34 0.31
N SER A 517 30.44 -11.80 1.32
CA SER A 517 31.24 -12.59 2.27
C SER A 517 30.77 -12.39 3.73
N SER A 518 31.13 -13.33 4.59
CA SER A 518 31.16 -13.10 6.04
C SER A 518 32.37 -12.25 6.43
N GLU A 519 32.45 -11.89 7.72
CA GLU A 519 33.52 -11.05 8.28
C GLU A 519 34.90 -11.71 8.15
N ASP A 520 34.98 -13.04 8.24
CA ASP A 520 36.18 -13.86 8.05
C ASP A 520 36.52 -14.11 6.57
N GLY A 521 35.75 -13.54 5.64
CA GLY A 521 35.98 -13.65 4.20
C GLY A 521 35.41 -14.90 3.55
N ALA A 522 34.68 -15.77 4.27
CA ALA A 522 34.03 -16.91 3.65
C ALA A 522 32.91 -16.46 2.70
N GLN A 523 32.89 -17.04 1.50
CA GLN A 523 31.94 -16.69 0.45
C GLN A 523 30.52 -17.09 0.83
N GLY A 524 29.61 -16.12 0.81
CA GLY A 524 28.19 -16.29 1.12
C GLY A 524 27.29 -16.37 -0.11
N GLU A 525 26.09 -15.84 0.05
CA GLU A 525 25.04 -15.87 -0.97
C GLU A 525 25.35 -14.95 -2.17
N PRO A 526 24.71 -15.19 -3.33
CA PRO A 526 24.97 -14.39 -4.52
C PRO A 526 24.30 -13.01 -4.51
N LEU A 527 24.89 -12.10 -5.27
CA LEU A 527 24.38 -10.77 -5.59
C LEU A 527 23.51 -10.86 -6.85
N ASN A 528 22.23 -11.18 -6.64
CA ASN A 528 21.26 -11.53 -7.69
C ASN A 528 20.40 -10.35 -8.19
N VAL A 529 20.60 -9.13 -7.68
CA VAL A 529 19.87 -7.92 -8.11
C VAL A 529 20.80 -6.72 -8.28
N VAL A 530 20.49 -5.86 -9.25
CA VAL A 530 21.10 -4.54 -9.47
C VAL A 530 19.99 -3.50 -9.52
N LEU A 531 20.15 -2.39 -8.80
CA LEU A 531 19.23 -1.26 -8.82
C LEU A 531 19.94 -0.07 -9.47
N VAL A 532 19.32 0.55 -10.47
CA VAL A 532 19.86 1.73 -11.17
C VAL A 532 18.96 2.93 -10.88
N GLY A 533 19.51 3.95 -10.23
CA GLY A 533 18.78 5.13 -9.79
C GLY A 533 19.13 5.58 -8.38
N ASN A 534 18.68 6.78 -8.02
CA ASN A 534 18.81 7.26 -6.65
C ASN A 534 17.90 6.45 -5.74
N LEU A 535 18.30 6.28 -4.48
CA LEU A 535 17.52 5.53 -3.51
C LEU A 535 16.15 6.20 -3.25
N GLU A 536 16.08 7.53 -3.33
CA GLU A 536 14.84 8.30 -3.26
C GLU A 536 13.90 7.98 -4.43
N ASP A 537 14.41 7.71 -5.64
CA ASP A 537 13.59 7.38 -6.82
C ASP A 537 12.93 6.00 -6.65
N ALA A 538 13.61 5.07 -5.97
CA ALA A 538 13.06 3.76 -5.64
C ALA A 538 12.08 3.80 -4.46
N ALA A 539 12.11 4.85 -3.63
CA ALA A 539 11.34 4.92 -2.39
C ALA A 539 9.83 4.66 -2.58
N PRO A 540 9.13 5.31 -3.54
CA PRO A 540 7.72 5.01 -3.78
C PRO A 540 7.50 3.56 -4.25
N ALA A 541 8.45 3.00 -5.00
CA ALA A 541 8.35 1.65 -5.50
C ALA A 541 8.32 0.63 -4.34
N PHE A 542 9.22 0.83 -3.38
CA PHE A 542 9.36 -0.01 -2.19
C PHE A 542 8.20 0.21 -1.20
N ILE A 543 7.81 1.46 -0.92
CA ILE A 543 6.66 1.77 -0.02
C ILE A 543 5.39 1.10 -0.53
N ARG A 544 5.06 1.26 -1.82
CA ARG A 544 3.81 0.75 -2.40
C ARG A 544 3.71 -0.78 -2.42
N ARG A 545 4.85 -1.47 -2.24
CA ARG A 545 4.95 -2.93 -2.13
C ARG A 545 5.32 -3.41 -0.71
N SER A 546 5.17 -2.54 0.29
CA SER A 546 5.37 -2.82 1.72
C SER A 546 6.80 -3.22 2.09
N TYR A 547 7.80 -2.66 1.41
CA TYR A 547 9.20 -2.78 1.79
C TYR A 547 9.62 -1.60 2.65
N HIS A 548 10.23 -1.92 3.80
CA HIS A 548 10.64 -0.96 4.80
C HIS A 548 12.10 -1.17 5.18
N PHE A 549 12.78 -0.10 5.60
CA PHE A 549 14.12 -0.24 6.19
C PHE A 549 14.08 -1.20 7.38
N ALA A 550 15.00 -2.15 7.35
CA ALA A 550 15.04 -3.25 8.29
C ALA A 550 16.48 -3.47 8.76
N PRO A 551 16.72 -3.71 10.06
CA PRO A 551 18.01 -4.24 10.50
C PRO A 551 18.24 -5.60 9.85
N ALA A 552 19.48 -5.89 9.49
CA ALA A 552 19.90 -7.15 8.91
C ALA A 552 21.30 -7.49 9.42
N ASP A 553 21.59 -8.77 9.59
CA ASP A 553 22.94 -9.21 9.94
C ASP A 553 23.95 -8.75 8.89
N PRO A 554 25.15 -8.33 9.31
CA PRO A 554 26.15 -7.80 8.40
C PRO A 554 26.63 -8.86 7.42
N ARG A 555 26.59 -8.50 6.15
CA ARG A 555 27.28 -9.18 5.05
C ARG A 555 28.26 -8.18 4.45
N TYR A 556 29.37 -8.67 3.92
CA TYR A 556 30.47 -7.82 3.47
C TYR A 556 30.62 -7.87 1.96
N LEU A 557 30.84 -6.70 1.37
CA LEU A 557 31.20 -6.50 -0.03
C LEU A 557 32.03 -5.22 -0.10
N PHE A 558 33.02 -5.15 -1.00
CA PHE A 558 33.92 -3.98 -1.08
C PHE A 558 34.55 -3.62 0.27
N GLN A 559 34.87 -4.65 1.08
CA GLN A 559 35.46 -4.53 2.42
C GLN A 559 34.60 -3.78 3.45
N ARG A 560 33.28 -3.70 3.24
CA ARG A 560 32.35 -3.00 4.13
C ARG A 560 31.01 -3.72 4.22
N SER A 561 30.28 -3.47 5.30
CA SER A 561 28.91 -3.98 5.45
C SER A 561 27.96 -3.34 4.44
N GLN A 562 26.77 -3.92 4.26
CA GLN A 562 25.70 -3.34 3.45
C GLN A 562 25.40 -1.88 3.81
N ASP A 563 25.12 -1.07 2.79
CA ASP A 563 24.71 0.33 2.97
C ASP A 563 23.25 0.45 3.38
N VAL A 564 22.42 -0.37 2.74
CA VAL A 564 20.97 -0.36 2.88
C VAL A 564 20.49 -1.79 3.08
N SER A 565 19.57 -1.95 4.02
CA SER A 565 18.79 -3.17 4.15
C SER A 565 17.31 -2.85 4.26
N VAL A 566 16.53 -3.51 3.41
CA VAL A 566 15.07 -3.36 3.35
C VAL A 566 14.43 -4.73 3.37
N SER A 567 13.27 -4.82 4.00
CA SER A 567 12.53 -6.07 4.11
C SER A 567 11.05 -5.84 3.85
N LYS A 568 10.41 -6.79 3.17
CA LYS A 568 8.98 -6.80 2.99
C LYS A 568 8.29 -7.16 4.30
N ARG A 569 7.40 -6.29 4.77
CA ARG A 569 6.65 -6.46 6.01
C ARG A 569 5.18 -6.19 5.77
N GLU A 570 4.38 -7.26 5.73
CA GLU A 570 2.93 -7.16 5.82
C GLU A 570 2.47 -7.44 7.25
N ARG A 571 1.58 -6.60 7.78
CA ARG A 571 1.11 -6.72 9.17
C ARG A 571 -0.07 -7.67 9.32
N TRP A 572 -0.89 -7.82 8.28
CA TRP A 572 -2.19 -8.52 8.35
C TRP A 572 -2.19 -9.90 7.74
N VAL A 573 -1.33 -10.10 6.75
CA VAL A 573 -1.15 -11.36 6.06
C VAL A 573 0.33 -11.69 6.14
N ALA A 574 0.67 -12.95 6.38
CA ALA A 574 2.07 -13.37 6.34
C ALA A 574 2.60 -13.17 4.91
N SER A 575 3.34 -12.09 4.65
CA SER A 575 4.03 -11.88 3.38
C SER A 575 5.21 -12.83 3.25
N GLN A 576 5.70 -13.02 2.02
CA GLN A 576 7.07 -13.52 1.87
C GLN A 576 8.02 -12.49 2.50
N PRO A 577 8.83 -12.89 3.51
CA PRO A 577 9.69 -11.98 4.22
C PRO A 577 10.99 -11.77 3.44
N HIS A 578 10.87 -11.19 2.24
CA HIS A 578 12.02 -10.81 1.42
C HIS A 578 12.95 -9.92 2.25
N LEU A 579 14.25 -10.18 2.14
CA LEU A 579 15.30 -9.36 2.69
C LEU A 579 16.26 -8.99 1.57
N LEU A 580 16.37 -7.68 1.32
CA LEU A 580 17.30 -7.10 0.37
C LEU A 580 18.40 -6.36 1.14
N ARG A 581 19.65 -6.68 0.82
CA ARG A 581 20.84 -5.94 1.24
C ARG A 581 21.49 -5.33 0.01
N ALA A 582 21.80 -4.05 0.03
CA ALA A 582 22.38 -3.34 -1.11
C ALA A 582 23.67 -2.60 -0.75
N TRP A 583 24.57 -2.55 -1.73
CA TRP A 583 25.83 -1.83 -1.69
C TRP A 583 25.88 -0.89 -2.89
N LEU A 584 26.22 0.37 -2.62
CA LEU A 584 26.56 1.34 -3.63
C LEU A 584 27.87 0.94 -4.33
N THR A 585 27.84 0.89 -5.66
CA THR A 585 29.02 0.59 -6.48
C THR A 585 29.73 1.88 -6.91
N THR A 586 30.89 1.74 -7.56
CA THR A 586 31.59 2.86 -8.21
C THR A 586 31.05 3.19 -9.62
N ILE A 587 29.99 2.50 -10.06
CA ILE A 587 29.41 2.68 -11.40
C ILE A 587 28.28 3.72 -11.34
N ARG A 588 28.27 4.63 -12.33
CA ARG A 588 27.15 5.51 -12.64
C ARG A 588 26.67 5.27 -14.06
N PHE A 589 25.36 5.27 -14.23
CA PHE A 589 24.71 5.20 -15.53
C PHE A 589 23.91 6.47 -15.77
N ARG A 590 24.34 7.30 -16.72
CA ARG A 590 23.72 8.60 -17.03
C ARG A 590 23.61 9.51 -15.81
N GLY A 591 24.69 9.55 -15.02
CA GLY A 591 24.79 10.30 -13.78
C GLY A 591 24.02 9.68 -12.62
N ARG A 592 23.36 8.52 -12.79
CA ARG A 592 22.58 7.87 -11.72
C ARG A 592 23.39 6.75 -11.07
N PRO A 593 23.33 6.58 -9.75
CA PRO A 593 24.12 5.55 -9.08
C PRO A 593 23.61 4.14 -9.39
N VAL A 594 24.55 3.20 -9.40
CA VAL A 594 24.27 1.76 -9.54
C VAL A 594 24.53 1.08 -8.20
N TRP A 595 23.54 0.31 -7.75
CA TRP A 595 23.59 -0.49 -6.54
C TRP A 595 23.59 -1.96 -6.91
N VAL A 596 24.42 -2.74 -6.24
CA VAL A 596 24.39 -4.20 -6.32
C VAL A 596 23.79 -4.75 -5.03
N ALA A 597 22.92 -5.74 -5.16
CA ALA A 597 22.13 -6.24 -4.04
C ALA A 597 22.04 -7.76 -3.99
N GLN A 598 21.94 -8.24 -2.77
CA GLN A 598 21.57 -9.60 -2.41
C GLN A 598 20.11 -9.59 -1.99
N VAL A 599 19.29 -10.43 -2.62
CA VAL A 599 17.89 -10.66 -2.26
C VAL A 599 17.72 -12.11 -1.88
N GLY A 600 17.09 -12.36 -0.74
CA GLY A 600 16.77 -13.71 -0.29
C GLY A 600 15.52 -13.74 0.57
N MET A 601 15.11 -14.96 0.89
CA MET A 601 14.02 -15.26 1.82
C MET A 601 14.46 -16.42 2.72
N PRO A 602 13.95 -16.51 3.96
CA PRO A 602 14.20 -17.66 4.82
C PRO A 602 13.52 -18.92 4.26
N LEU A 603 14.14 -20.08 4.48
CA LEU A 603 13.59 -21.38 4.17
C LEU A 603 12.23 -21.57 4.87
N GLY A 604 11.23 -22.01 4.11
CA GLY A 604 9.84 -22.08 4.56
C GLY A 604 9.07 -20.76 4.42
N GLY A 605 9.74 -19.69 3.97
CA GLY A 605 9.17 -18.39 3.65
C GLY A 605 8.27 -17.85 4.77
N ARG A 606 7.02 -17.55 4.43
CA ARG A 606 6.00 -17.06 5.37
C ARG A 606 5.62 -18.02 6.51
N PHE A 607 5.93 -19.31 6.37
CA PHE A 607 5.66 -20.32 7.40
C PHE A 607 6.86 -20.55 8.31
N ALA A 608 8.00 -19.94 8.00
CA ALA A 608 9.20 -20.07 8.79
C ALA A 608 8.95 -19.51 10.19
N ARG A 609 9.27 -20.32 11.20
CA ARG A 609 9.19 -19.93 12.62
C ARG A 609 10.61 -19.71 13.10
N THR A 610 10.85 -18.59 13.79
CA THR A 610 12.14 -18.36 14.47
C THR A 610 12.50 -19.56 15.33
N ALA A 611 13.76 -20.00 15.26
CA ALA A 611 14.25 -21.10 16.07
C ALA A 611 14.09 -20.77 17.57
N GLU A 612 13.88 -21.79 18.41
CA GLU A 612 13.63 -21.61 19.86
C GLU A 612 14.80 -20.93 20.59
N ASP A 613 16.01 -21.05 20.04
CA ASP A 613 17.25 -20.44 20.51
C ASP A 613 17.52 -19.05 19.89
N GLY A 614 16.63 -18.56 19.01
CA GLY A 614 16.78 -17.29 18.32
C GLY A 614 17.77 -17.30 17.15
N ALA A 615 18.26 -18.48 16.72
CA ALA A 615 19.17 -18.58 15.58
C ALA A 615 18.50 -18.08 14.27
N PRO A 616 19.27 -17.44 13.36
CA PRO A 616 18.77 -17.07 12.04
C PRO A 616 18.32 -18.31 11.27
N LEU A 617 17.18 -18.20 10.59
CA LEU A 617 16.70 -19.26 9.72
C LEU A 617 17.62 -19.41 8.50
N PRO A 618 17.87 -20.65 8.02
CA PRO A 618 18.55 -20.85 6.75
C PRO A 618 17.83 -20.09 5.64
N ILE A 619 18.57 -19.64 4.62
CA ILE A 619 17.95 -19.08 3.42
C ILE A 619 17.24 -20.18 2.62
N ASP A 620 16.25 -19.79 1.83
CA ASP A 620 15.68 -20.65 0.80
C ASP A 620 16.78 -20.99 -0.23
N PRO A 621 17.01 -22.27 -0.54
CA PRO A 621 18.02 -22.67 -1.50
C PRO A 621 17.78 -22.14 -2.91
N ASP A 622 16.54 -21.88 -3.32
CA ASP A 622 16.27 -21.23 -4.61
C ASP A 622 16.31 -19.71 -4.46
N VAL A 623 17.50 -19.14 -4.63
CA VAL A 623 17.69 -17.68 -4.55
C VAL A 623 17.16 -16.95 -5.79
N ASP A 624 16.85 -17.67 -6.87
CA ASP A 624 16.24 -17.07 -8.06
C ASP A 624 14.76 -16.80 -7.83
N GLU A 625 14.06 -17.63 -7.05
CA GLU A 625 12.66 -17.39 -6.67
C GLU A 625 12.52 -16.06 -5.91
N ALA A 626 13.37 -15.82 -4.91
CA ALA A 626 13.36 -14.56 -4.15
C ALA A 626 13.66 -13.33 -5.03
N ARG A 627 14.56 -13.49 -6.03
CA ARG A 627 14.83 -12.45 -7.03
C ARG A 627 13.61 -12.21 -7.91
N ASN A 628 13.04 -13.27 -8.46
CA ASN A 628 11.92 -13.23 -9.42
C ASN A 628 10.66 -12.65 -8.76
N ASP A 629 10.34 -13.10 -7.54
CA ASP A 629 9.24 -12.56 -6.73
C ASP A 629 9.41 -11.05 -6.49
N LEU A 630 10.62 -10.59 -6.15
CA LEU A 630 10.88 -9.15 -5.99
C LEU A 630 10.63 -8.39 -7.29
N VAL A 631 11.11 -8.90 -8.43
CA VAL A 631 10.90 -8.25 -9.75
C VAL A 631 9.41 -8.15 -10.05
N GLN A 632 8.67 -9.25 -9.94
CA GLN A 632 7.22 -9.27 -10.19
C GLN A 632 6.46 -8.35 -9.23
N ASP A 633 6.87 -8.29 -7.96
CA ASP A 633 6.23 -7.43 -6.97
C ASP A 633 6.44 -5.94 -7.31
N LEU A 634 7.66 -5.54 -7.67
CA LEU A 634 8.01 -4.17 -8.01
C LEU A 634 7.44 -3.69 -9.36
N ILE A 635 7.08 -4.59 -10.28
CA ILE A 635 6.35 -4.22 -11.52
C ILE A 635 5.04 -3.49 -11.20
N TYR A 636 4.32 -3.90 -10.15
CA TYR A 636 3.05 -3.28 -9.74
C TYR A 636 3.22 -2.02 -8.90
N SER A 637 4.44 -1.50 -8.78
CA SER A 637 4.73 -0.29 -8.00
C SER A 637 4.42 1.02 -8.75
N GLN A 638 4.33 0.93 -10.08
CA GLN A 638 4.28 2.06 -11.03
C GLN A 638 5.56 2.90 -11.11
N PHE A 639 6.71 2.47 -10.59
CA PHE A 639 7.96 3.25 -10.71
C PHE A 639 9.14 2.46 -11.31
N LEU A 640 8.94 1.17 -11.56
CA LEU A 640 9.89 0.36 -12.31
C LEU A 640 9.66 0.60 -13.80
N ALA A 641 10.67 1.13 -14.50
CA ALA A 641 10.54 1.54 -15.90
C ALA A 641 11.23 0.60 -16.88
N LYS A 642 12.28 -0.08 -16.44
CA LYS A 642 13.04 -0.99 -17.29
C LYS A 642 13.59 -2.14 -16.47
N ILE A 643 13.58 -3.31 -17.08
CA ILE A 643 14.03 -4.58 -16.49
C ILE A 643 15.02 -5.21 -17.46
N GLY A 644 16.16 -5.65 -16.96
CA GLY A 644 17.12 -6.44 -17.73
C GLY A 644 17.65 -7.61 -16.92
N PHE A 645 18.31 -8.53 -17.59
CA PHE A 645 19.05 -9.61 -16.96
C PHE A 645 20.46 -9.65 -17.53
N VAL A 646 21.44 -9.88 -16.65
CA VAL A 646 22.86 -9.99 -16.99
C VAL A 646 23.45 -11.20 -16.29
N GLN A 647 24.54 -11.74 -16.83
CA GLN A 647 25.30 -12.78 -16.16
C GLN A 647 26.13 -12.20 -14.99
N GLY A 648 26.82 -13.06 -14.24
CA GLY A 648 27.84 -12.63 -13.28
C GLY A 648 27.78 -13.30 -11.92
N VAL A 649 26.78 -14.14 -11.65
CA VAL A 649 26.76 -14.98 -10.44
C VAL A 649 27.43 -16.33 -10.70
N GLY A 650 27.29 -16.83 -11.94
CA GLY A 650 27.66 -18.19 -12.33
C GLY A 650 26.58 -19.20 -11.92
N GLN A 651 26.26 -20.13 -12.82
CA GLN A 651 25.22 -21.12 -12.57
C GLN A 651 25.63 -22.08 -11.45
N VAL A 652 24.68 -22.38 -10.56
CA VAL A 652 24.81 -23.41 -9.52
C VAL A 652 23.59 -24.31 -9.61
N MET A 653 23.81 -25.60 -9.86
CA MET A 653 22.76 -26.57 -10.12
C MET A 653 22.05 -26.99 -8.83
N ALA A 654 20.74 -27.25 -8.90
CA ALA A 654 19.98 -27.75 -7.75
C ALA A 654 20.47 -29.14 -7.28
N SER A 655 21.00 -29.94 -8.20
CA SER A 655 21.61 -31.25 -7.91
C SER A 655 22.96 -31.15 -7.19
N SER A 656 23.58 -29.97 -7.16
CA SER A 656 24.89 -29.73 -6.56
C SER A 656 24.95 -28.31 -5.98
N PRO A 657 24.12 -28.03 -4.94
CA PRO A 657 23.99 -26.68 -4.41
C PRO A 657 25.26 -26.28 -3.65
N ARG A 658 25.52 -24.96 -3.59
CA ARG A 658 26.69 -24.41 -2.89
C ARG A 658 26.35 -24.10 -1.44
N THR A 659 27.22 -24.51 -0.52
CA THR A 659 27.06 -24.24 0.92
C THR A 659 27.41 -22.80 1.27
N THR A 660 26.68 -22.21 2.21
CA THR A 660 26.93 -20.85 2.74
C THR A 660 27.49 -20.88 4.17
N PRO A 661 28.18 -19.81 4.62
CA PRO A 661 28.55 -19.64 6.02
C PRO A 661 27.28 -19.59 6.88
N GLY A 662 27.17 -20.53 7.82
CA GLY A 662 25.95 -20.75 8.63
C GLY A 662 25.17 -22.02 8.29
N GLY A 663 25.64 -22.85 7.34
CA GLY A 663 25.10 -24.19 7.09
C GLY A 663 23.92 -24.27 6.12
N GLY A 664 23.55 -23.15 5.48
CA GLY A 664 22.59 -23.12 4.37
C GLY A 664 23.21 -23.61 3.07
N THR A 665 22.37 -23.84 2.05
CA THR A 665 22.82 -24.10 0.67
C THR A 665 22.02 -23.23 -0.30
N TYR A 666 22.55 -22.96 -1.48
CA TYR A 666 21.83 -22.28 -2.56
C TYR A 666 22.13 -22.86 -3.93
N HIS A 667 21.22 -22.63 -4.86
CA HIS A 667 21.37 -22.87 -6.30
C HIS A 667 20.79 -21.68 -7.08
N THR A 668 21.30 -21.41 -8.27
CA THR A 668 20.96 -20.20 -9.05
C THR A 668 21.20 -20.42 -10.54
N ASP A 669 20.40 -19.77 -11.39
CA ASP A 669 20.54 -19.74 -12.85
C ASP A 669 21.72 -18.87 -13.32
N GLY A 670 22.39 -18.18 -12.38
CA GLY A 670 23.59 -17.38 -12.63
C GLY A 670 23.34 -15.94 -13.06
N LEU A 671 22.07 -15.53 -13.17
CA LEU A 671 21.66 -14.20 -13.63
C LEU A 671 21.43 -13.21 -12.48
N ARG A 672 21.60 -11.92 -12.79
CA ARG A 672 21.17 -10.79 -11.98
C ARG A 672 20.02 -10.08 -12.65
N ALA A 673 18.97 -9.74 -11.89
CA ALA A 673 17.93 -8.84 -12.37
C ALA A 673 18.39 -7.39 -12.23
N VAL A 674 18.27 -6.59 -13.29
CA VAL A 674 18.67 -5.18 -13.34
C VAL A 674 17.42 -4.31 -13.44
N LEU A 675 17.18 -3.49 -12.42
CA LEU A 675 15.94 -2.74 -12.23
C LEU A 675 16.22 -1.23 -12.30
N PHE A 676 15.56 -0.55 -13.23
CA PHE A 676 15.68 0.91 -13.40
C PHE A 676 14.43 1.59 -12.87
N PHE A 677 14.59 2.43 -11.86
CA PHE A 677 13.50 3.21 -11.28
C PHE A 677 13.42 4.58 -11.93
N GLU A 678 12.22 5.13 -12.10
CA GLU A 678 12.01 6.50 -12.57
C GLU A 678 11.40 7.34 -11.44
N PRO A 679 11.63 8.66 -11.40
CA PRO A 679 11.03 9.55 -10.40
C PRO A 679 9.55 9.83 -10.66
N ARG A 680 9.00 9.36 -11.79
CA ARG A 680 7.60 9.52 -12.19
C ARG A 680 6.87 8.18 -12.23
N PRO A 681 5.54 8.17 -12.05
CA PRO A 681 4.74 6.99 -12.35
C PRO A 681 4.93 6.51 -13.81
N VAL A 682 4.94 5.19 -13.99
CA VAL A 682 5.13 4.46 -15.24
C VAL A 682 3.98 3.48 -15.40
N HIS A 683 3.38 3.48 -16.58
CA HIS A 683 2.31 2.55 -16.91
C HIS A 683 2.89 1.14 -17.12
N LEU A 684 2.12 0.10 -16.79
CA LEU A 684 2.59 -1.29 -16.93
C LEU A 684 3.03 -1.62 -18.37
N SER A 685 2.35 -1.04 -19.37
CA SER A 685 2.71 -1.20 -20.79
C SER A 685 3.92 -0.38 -21.25
N GLU A 686 4.42 0.53 -20.43
CA GLU A 686 5.62 1.33 -20.72
C GLU A 686 6.91 0.66 -20.22
N ILE A 687 6.79 -0.38 -19.37
CA ILE A 687 7.95 -1.09 -18.83
C ILE A 687 8.72 -1.75 -19.99
N ARG A 688 9.99 -1.39 -20.13
CA ARG A 688 10.85 -1.92 -21.20
C ARG A 688 11.68 -3.09 -20.71
N PHE A 689 11.78 -4.14 -21.50
CA PHE A 689 12.68 -5.26 -21.25
C PHE A 689 13.94 -5.10 -22.09
N LEU A 690 15.10 -5.05 -21.45
CA LEU A 690 16.40 -5.00 -22.10
C LEU A 690 16.68 -6.31 -22.84
N ALA A 691 17.36 -6.19 -23.99
CA ALA A 691 17.73 -7.32 -24.83
C ALA A 691 19.12 -7.88 -24.50
N TRP A 692 19.57 -7.77 -23.25
CA TRP A 692 20.88 -8.25 -22.81
C TRP A 692 20.93 -9.79 -22.74
N GLU A 693 20.36 -10.39 -21.70
CA GLU A 693 20.10 -11.84 -21.64
C GLU A 693 18.61 -12.13 -21.87
N PRO A 694 18.21 -12.69 -23.02
CA PRO A 694 16.84 -13.08 -23.26
C PRO A 694 16.46 -14.28 -22.39
N LEU A 695 15.64 -14.06 -21.35
CA LEU A 695 15.15 -15.14 -20.46
C LEU A 695 14.55 -16.32 -21.22
N ALA A 696 13.82 -16.05 -22.31
CA ALA A 696 13.21 -17.07 -23.15
C ALA A 696 14.25 -17.99 -23.81
N ASP A 697 15.42 -17.48 -24.18
CA ASP A 697 16.49 -18.30 -24.75
C ASP A 697 17.29 -18.99 -23.63
N HIS A 698 17.55 -18.28 -22.53
CA HIS A 698 18.22 -18.83 -21.34
C HIS A 698 17.50 -20.08 -20.78
N TYR A 699 16.19 -19.99 -20.54
CA TYR A 699 15.44 -21.12 -20.00
C TYR A 699 15.11 -22.20 -21.04
N ARG A 700 15.07 -21.87 -22.34
CA ARG A 700 14.94 -22.90 -23.40
C ARG A 700 16.16 -23.83 -23.41
N HIS A 701 17.36 -23.28 -23.22
CA HIS A 701 18.58 -24.06 -23.13
C HIS A 701 18.62 -24.96 -21.88
N GLN A 702 18.09 -24.49 -20.74
CA GLN A 702 18.02 -25.30 -19.51
C GLN A 702 17.02 -26.47 -19.63
N VAL A 703 15.86 -26.26 -20.25
CA VAL A 703 14.86 -27.34 -20.49
C VAL A 703 15.44 -28.43 -21.39
N GLY A 704 16.27 -28.07 -22.37
CA GLY A 704 16.99 -29.04 -23.22
C GLY A 704 18.02 -29.89 -22.47
N SER A 705 18.55 -29.40 -21.34
CA SER A 705 19.45 -30.15 -20.44
C SER A 705 18.72 -30.95 -19.35
N GLY A 706 17.38 -30.97 -19.34
CA GLY A 706 16.59 -31.72 -18.36
C GLY A 706 16.29 -30.97 -17.07
N GLU A 707 16.62 -29.68 -16.96
CA GLU A 707 16.32 -28.84 -15.81
C GLU A 707 15.30 -27.76 -16.20
N SER A 708 14.13 -27.77 -15.57
CA SER A 708 13.10 -26.77 -15.81
C SER A 708 13.03 -25.81 -14.63
N LYS A 709 13.71 -24.66 -14.74
CA LYS A 709 13.47 -23.53 -13.83
C LYS A 709 12.32 -22.64 -14.32
N THR A 710 11.58 -22.06 -13.38
CA THR A 710 10.55 -21.05 -13.65
C THR A 710 11.22 -19.69 -13.85
N GLY A 711 11.00 -19.06 -15.00
CA GLY A 711 11.44 -17.69 -15.24
C GLY A 711 10.59 -16.65 -14.50
N PRO A 712 11.12 -15.43 -14.27
CA PRO A 712 10.39 -14.32 -13.68
C PRO A 712 9.23 -13.82 -14.52
#